data_AF-A0A395IX31-F1
#
_entry.id   AF-A0A395IX31-F1
#
_cell.length_a   1.000
_cell.length_b   1.000
_cell.length_c   1.000
_cell.angle_alpha   90.00
_cell.angle_beta   90.00
_cell.angle_gamma   90.00
#
_symmetry.space_group_name_H-M   'P 1'
#
loop_
_entity.id
_entity.type
_entity.pdbx_description
1 polymer ?
#
loop_
_entity_poly.entity_id
_entity_poly.type
_entity_poly.pdbx_seq_one_letter_code
_entity_poly.pdbx_strand_id
1 'polypeptide(L)'
;MATTSGKIRTPEEAVARIAYLSSDVIISVQPAHSIESEFSSHLQRYAGRKDLSLVAANESGVPELQTIRYNNDPLLSVFTPIRNGKLVTVTTTSSILVSSVPHLYRLANFPVVIHVSLQPSQYPDYSSITSIRNSGFTFLQSETLQEAQDIAVTAHALAIKSGKGVIHFFDSVSSADDNHIDFENPDVVSKILNIDSVRVFQSSKIGGSSIYADNGRIATISENTATGFTSGGEDSTESAVPGQTTAEVPSKASSVGSSKSSSVRESSVDSQASSATTVDAPNVRAVSSDDIYNFVSGIWDQLKLMVGREYTPFHYTGPANAENALFIFGSDVASFALAIDEGADEVFSKAGIITARLYRPWLGSKLIEAIPKSIKRIAVLEQIRRKTTKWGPLLLDLLTTLKSGPGVRQALRGVVQNLVSEKPIQNLEVGNPDGPNASSSEDTLSQPKVESAYMKILDQIFDGSALSQNLLSKKGLFRKESSWLIGSDAWAYDLGNSGVHHVIASGENVNMLIIDSTPYSERSAADAERRKKDIGLYAMNFGNAYVASVAVYSSYTQVLQAMIEADQFNGPSVVVAYLPYFKENDSPLTVLQETKKAVDLGYWPLYRWNPDNDERGEANFSLDSERIKKELKDFLARDNHLTQLMKKHPQFSSTISEDYGTEVRALQKRKAKDAYNELLEGMLGAPLTILFASDNGNAESLSKRLGNRGKARGLKTIVMAMEDYPIEDLPTEENIVFLTSTAGQGEFPQNGHAFWEAIKDNTDLDLASVNYSVFALGDSHYWPRKEDKHYYNKPGKDLDRVLANLGGKRLADIGLGDDQDPDGYQTGLEPEAPPITNEDIKIESNYLRGTIEEGLKDTSTMAISASDSQLTKFHGTYMQDDRDLRDERKAQGLEPAYSFMIRCRLPGGVSTPKQWVQMDDVSNEFGNQTMKLTTRQTFQFHGVIKTKLKGAMRGINKALMTTIAACGDVNRNVMCSSLPTGSKYHKEVHAISKRISDHLLPATTAYHEIWLKDENDKKTQVAGDAIQDFEPLYGPTYLPRKFKITIAIPST
;
A
#
# COMPACT_ATOMS: atom_id res chain seq x y z
N MET A 1 5.72 -46.30 -6.50
CA MET A 1 4.85 -45.25 -7.09
C MET A 1 4.74 -45.54 -8.58
N ALA A 2 3.59 -45.30 -9.23
CA ALA A 2 3.46 -45.53 -10.67
C ALA A 2 4.00 -44.32 -11.44
N THR A 3 5.02 -44.53 -12.27
CA THR A 3 5.57 -43.50 -13.16
C THR A 3 4.58 -43.20 -14.27
N THR A 4 3.83 -42.10 -14.15
CA THR A 4 2.97 -41.58 -15.21
C THR A 4 3.83 -41.07 -16.36
N SER A 5 3.89 -41.83 -17.46
CA SER A 5 4.67 -41.51 -18.66
C SER A 5 4.04 -40.37 -19.47
N GLY A 6 4.07 -39.16 -18.91
CA GLY A 6 3.79 -37.93 -19.63
C GLY A 6 5.03 -37.48 -20.39
N LYS A 7 4.87 -37.20 -21.68
CA LYS A 7 5.85 -36.46 -22.47
C LYS A 7 5.55 -34.97 -22.39
N ILE A 8 6.57 -34.19 -22.05
CA ILE A 8 6.55 -32.73 -22.05
C ILE A 8 6.51 -32.26 -23.51
N ARG A 9 5.72 -31.20 -23.78
CA ARG A 9 5.60 -30.64 -25.14
C ARG A 9 6.05 -29.21 -25.30
N THR A 10 6.11 -28.42 -24.23
CA THR A 10 6.48 -27.00 -24.29
C THR A 10 7.40 -26.63 -23.11
N PRO A 11 8.25 -25.60 -23.24
CA PRO A 11 9.15 -25.21 -22.15
C PRO A 11 8.38 -24.71 -20.92
N GLU A 12 7.17 -24.18 -21.07
CA GLU A 12 6.31 -23.79 -19.94
C GLU A 12 5.77 -25.02 -19.19
N GLU A 13 5.47 -26.13 -19.88
CA GLU A 13 5.12 -27.39 -19.22
C GLU A 13 6.30 -27.96 -18.43
N ALA A 14 7.51 -27.90 -19.00
CA ALA A 14 8.74 -28.32 -18.34
C ALA A 14 9.00 -27.50 -17.07
N VAL A 15 8.98 -26.17 -17.21
CA VAL A 15 9.29 -25.22 -16.15
C VAL A 15 8.20 -25.22 -15.07
N ALA A 16 6.91 -25.24 -15.44
CA ALA A 16 5.81 -25.34 -14.48
C ALA A 16 5.88 -26.63 -13.65
N ARG A 17 6.28 -27.76 -14.26
CA ARG A 17 6.50 -29.02 -13.52
C ARG A 17 7.62 -28.89 -12.50
N ILE A 18 8.78 -28.36 -12.88
CA ILE A 18 9.92 -28.23 -11.95
C ILE A 18 9.62 -27.19 -10.86
N ALA A 19 9.01 -26.05 -11.21
CA ALA A 19 8.53 -25.05 -10.26
C ALA A 19 7.58 -25.65 -9.20
N TYR A 20 6.66 -26.52 -9.65
CA TYR A 20 5.72 -27.22 -8.77
C TYR A 20 6.39 -28.27 -7.85
N LEU A 21 7.37 -29.01 -8.36
CA LEU A 21 8.14 -29.98 -7.55
C LEU A 21 9.09 -29.33 -6.52
N SER A 22 9.51 -28.08 -6.76
CA SER A 22 10.66 -27.45 -6.09
C SER A 22 10.31 -26.30 -5.14
N SER A 23 9.02 -26.12 -4.82
CA SER A 23 8.52 -24.95 -4.05
C SER A 23 7.55 -25.34 -2.94
N ASP A 24 7.41 -24.43 -1.96
CA ASP A 24 6.29 -24.40 -1.00
C ASP A 24 5.13 -23.53 -1.54
N VAL A 25 5.44 -22.42 -2.24
CA VAL A 25 4.45 -21.47 -2.80
C VAL A 25 4.80 -21.15 -4.25
N ILE A 26 3.79 -21.13 -5.11
CA ILE A 26 3.89 -20.84 -6.54
C ILE A 26 3.03 -19.62 -6.83
N ILE A 27 3.65 -18.50 -7.22
CA ILE A 27 2.95 -17.30 -7.65
C ILE A 27 2.78 -17.38 -9.17
N SER A 28 1.57 -17.76 -9.59
CA SER A 28 1.18 -17.88 -10.99
C SER A 28 0.65 -16.54 -11.50
N VAL A 29 1.50 -15.82 -12.24
CA VAL A 29 1.15 -14.50 -12.76
C VAL A 29 0.40 -14.63 -14.09
N GLN A 30 -0.72 -13.90 -14.23
CA GLN A 30 -1.65 -13.99 -15.36
C GLN A 30 -2.01 -12.61 -15.94
N PRO A 31 -2.35 -12.53 -17.25
CA PRO A 31 -2.91 -11.33 -17.88
C PRO A 31 -4.07 -10.68 -17.14
N ALA A 32 -4.30 -9.38 -17.40
CA ALA A 32 -5.39 -8.60 -16.77
C ALA A 32 -6.80 -9.10 -17.14
N HIS A 33 -6.97 -9.54 -18.39
CA HIS A 33 -8.16 -10.21 -18.89
C HIS A 33 -8.18 -11.67 -18.41
N SER A 34 -9.33 -12.34 -18.44
CA SER A 34 -9.52 -13.74 -17.96
C SER A 34 -8.78 -14.83 -18.75
N ILE A 35 -7.79 -14.44 -19.55
CA ILE A 35 -6.86 -15.31 -20.28
C ILE A 35 -5.88 -15.91 -19.26
N GLU A 36 -5.59 -17.20 -19.39
CA GLU A 36 -4.56 -17.89 -18.61
C GLU A 36 -3.16 -17.58 -19.17
N SER A 37 -2.12 -17.51 -18.32
CA SER A 37 -0.75 -17.52 -18.83
C SER A 37 -0.35 -18.92 -19.28
N GLU A 38 0.65 -19.02 -20.16
CA GLU A 38 1.13 -20.28 -20.74
C GLU A 38 1.50 -21.33 -19.65
N PHE A 39 2.01 -20.90 -18.49
CA PHE A 39 2.25 -21.75 -17.32
C PHE A 39 0.99 -22.18 -16.55
N SER A 40 -0.05 -21.34 -16.55
CA SER A 40 -1.18 -21.43 -15.60
C SER A 40 -2.02 -22.69 -15.77
N SER A 41 -2.25 -23.11 -17.01
CA SER A 41 -3.03 -24.32 -17.32
C SER A 41 -2.34 -25.58 -16.78
N HIS A 42 -1.01 -25.65 -16.88
CA HIS A 42 -0.19 -26.73 -16.33
C HIS A 42 -0.17 -26.71 -14.80
N LEU A 43 0.02 -25.53 -14.18
CA LEU A 43 0.01 -25.38 -12.72
C LEU A 43 -1.36 -25.75 -12.11
N GLN A 44 -2.46 -25.31 -12.72
CA GLN A 44 -3.81 -25.71 -12.31
C GLN A 44 -4.04 -27.21 -12.49
N ARG A 45 -3.54 -27.82 -13.57
CA ARG A 45 -3.63 -29.28 -13.80
C ARG A 45 -2.94 -30.08 -12.69
N TYR A 46 -1.79 -29.62 -12.17
CA TYR A 46 -1.09 -30.26 -11.06
C TYR A 46 -1.80 -30.00 -9.71
N ALA A 47 -2.19 -28.75 -9.44
CA ALA A 47 -2.91 -28.38 -8.22
C ALA A 47 -4.28 -29.08 -8.08
N GLY A 48 -5.06 -29.16 -9.16
CA GLY A 48 -6.36 -29.84 -9.19
C GLY A 48 -6.27 -31.36 -9.00
N ARG A 49 -5.12 -31.96 -9.30
CA ARG A 49 -4.82 -33.38 -8.99
C ARG A 49 -4.31 -33.59 -7.57
N LYS A 50 -3.87 -32.51 -6.90
CA LYS A 50 -3.11 -32.55 -5.64
C LYS A 50 -1.82 -33.36 -5.78
N ASP A 51 -1.12 -33.15 -6.90
CA ASP A 51 0.21 -33.72 -7.10
C ASP A 51 1.17 -33.22 -5.98
N LEU A 52 2.17 -34.01 -5.61
CA LEU A 52 3.05 -33.71 -4.47
C LEU A 52 4.30 -32.92 -4.91
N SER A 53 4.73 -31.99 -4.06
CA SER A 53 6.03 -31.31 -4.15
C SER A 53 7.09 -32.10 -3.35
N LEU A 54 8.35 -32.04 -3.78
CA LEU A 54 9.49 -32.59 -3.03
C LEU A 54 9.89 -31.66 -1.86
N VAL A 55 9.55 -30.38 -2.00
CA VAL A 55 9.97 -29.30 -1.12
C VAL A 55 8.91 -28.93 -0.09
N ALA A 56 7.62 -29.01 -0.42
CA ALA A 56 6.53 -28.52 0.43
C ALA A 56 6.57 -29.09 1.86
N ALA A 57 6.64 -28.20 2.86
CA ALA A 57 6.75 -28.54 4.28
C ALA A 57 5.40 -28.62 5.03
N ASN A 58 4.28 -28.72 4.31
CA ASN A 58 2.93 -28.80 4.90
C ASN A 58 2.43 -30.26 5.02
N GLU A 59 1.42 -30.48 5.87
CA GLU A 59 0.87 -31.82 6.15
C GLU A 59 0.32 -32.55 4.91
N SER A 60 -0.04 -31.81 3.86
CA SER A 60 -0.52 -32.36 2.59
C SER A 60 0.59 -32.70 1.59
N GLY A 61 1.79 -32.14 1.73
CA GLY A 61 2.85 -32.22 0.72
C GLY A 61 2.53 -31.52 -0.62
N VAL A 62 1.48 -30.69 -0.67
CA VAL A 62 0.99 -30.02 -1.89
C VAL A 62 1.36 -28.54 -1.85
N PRO A 63 2.01 -27.97 -2.88
CA PRO A 63 2.42 -26.57 -2.89
C PRO A 63 1.23 -25.60 -3.00
N GLU A 64 1.39 -24.42 -2.41
CA GLU A 64 0.37 -23.37 -2.37
C GLU A 64 0.37 -22.56 -3.68
N LEU A 65 -0.63 -22.76 -4.55
CA LEU A 65 -0.76 -22.03 -5.80
C LEU A 65 -1.53 -20.71 -5.60
N GLN A 66 -0.84 -19.58 -5.74
CA GLN A 66 -1.40 -18.23 -5.68
C GLN A 66 -1.48 -17.60 -7.07
N THR A 67 -2.68 -17.36 -7.59
CA THR A 67 -2.88 -16.67 -8.88
C THR A 67 -2.93 -15.16 -8.70
N ILE A 68 -2.13 -14.40 -9.46
CA ILE A 68 -2.06 -12.93 -9.39
C ILE A 68 -2.15 -12.32 -10.80
N ARG A 69 -2.88 -11.22 -10.95
CA ARG A 69 -3.09 -10.52 -12.23
C ARG A 69 -2.05 -9.42 -12.46
N TYR A 70 -1.66 -9.16 -13.72
CA TYR A 70 -0.67 -8.14 -14.13
C TYR A 70 -0.95 -6.71 -13.61
N ASN A 71 -2.16 -6.41 -13.16
CA ASN A 71 -2.54 -5.08 -12.66
C ASN A 71 -1.84 -4.74 -11.33
N ASN A 72 -1.57 -5.73 -10.48
CA ASN A 72 -0.74 -5.55 -9.30
C ASN A 72 0.71 -5.91 -9.61
N ASP A 73 1.68 -5.33 -8.88
CA ASP A 73 3.05 -5.84 -8.88
C ASP A 73 3.05 -7.23 -8.19
N PRO A 74 3.20 -8.33 -8.94
CA PRO A 74 3.02 -9.67 -8.39
C PRO A 74 4.22 -10.10 -7.54
N LEU A 75 5.36 -9.41 -7.66
CA LEU A 75 6.55 -9.69 -6.89
C LEU A 75 6.42 -9.20 -5.44
N LEU A 76 5.47 -8.29 -5.15
CA LEU A 76 5.15 -7.88 -3.78
C LEU A 76 4.69 -9.07 -2.92
N SER A 77 3.89 -9.97 -3.50
CA SER A 77 3.34 -11.14 -2.80
C SER A 77 4.39 -12.21 -2.48
N VAL A 78 5.61 -12.14 -3.03
CA VAL A 78 6.73 -13.01 -2.65
C VAL A 78 7.16 -12.78 -1.20
N PHE A 79 7.11 -11.54 -0.71
CA PHE A 79 7.74 -11.16 0.56
C PHE A 79 7.11 -11.85 1.79
N THR A 80 5.80 -12.06 1.82
CA THR A 80 5.11 -12.69 2.95
C THR A 80 5.51 -14.17 3.12
N PRO A 81 5.32 -15.06 2.13
CA PRO A 81 5.72 -16.46 2.25
C PRO A 81 7.24 -16.63 2.43
N ILE A 82 8.09 -15.89 1.71
CA ILE A 82 9.55 -16.11 1.77
C ILE A 82 10.16 -15.70 3.12
N ARG A 83 9.59 -14.69 3.81
CA ARG A 83 10.02 -14.33 5.17
C ARG A 83 9.62 -15.36 6.22
N ASN A 84 8.50 -16.05 5.98
CA ASN A 84 8.02 -17.17 6.80
C ASN A 84 8.81 -18.48 6.58
N GLY A 85 9.90 -18.46 5.80
CA GLY A 85 10.75 -19.62 5.53
C GLY A 85 10.28 -20.52 4.36
N LYS A 86 9.16 -20.18 3.70
CA LYS A 86 8.69 -20.93 2.53
C LYS A 86 9.59 -20.65 1.32
N LEU A 87 9.93 -21.67 0.54
CA LEU A 87 10.55 -21.49 -0.78
C LEU A 87 9.48 -21.06 -1.80
N VAL A 88 9.76 -19.97 -2.51
CA VAL A 88 8.80 -19.31 -3.41
C VAL A 88 9.34 -19.28 -4.83
N THR A 89 8.48 -19.67 -5.77
CA THR A 89 8.72 -19.51 -7.21
C THR A 89 7.65 -18.63 -7.83
N VAL A 90 8.00 -17.90 -8.89
CA VAL A 90 7.10 -17.01 -9.63
C VAL A 90 7.12 -17.41 -11.09
N THR A 91 5.98 -17.71 -11.70
CA THR A 91 5.89 -17.94 -13.16
C THR A 91 5.20 -16.75 -13.82
N THR A 92 5.91 -16.04 -14.70
CA THR A 92 5.47 -14.76 -15.27
C THR A 92 5.97 -14.56 -16.70
N THR A 93 5.65 -13.41 -17.30
CA THR A 93 6.17 -13.02 -18.62
C THR A 93 7.08 -11.78 -18.53
N SER A 94 7.87 -11.54 -19.58
CA SER A 94 8.88 -10.46 -19.61
C SER A 94 8.33 -9.04 -19.40
N SER A 95 7.01 -8.83 -19.57
CA SER A 95 6.35 -7.53 -19.37
C SER A 95 6.39 -7.04 -17.92
N ILE A 96 6.31 -7.96 -16.96
CA ILE A 96 6.24 -7.69 -15.51
C ILE A 96 7.59 -7.27 -14.93
N LEU A 97 8.70 -7.72 -15.53
CA LEU A 97 10.04 -7.44 -15.02
C LEU A 97 10.36 -5.94 -14.94
N VAL A 98 9.83 -5.14 -15.86
CA VAL A 98 10.11 -3.70 -15.94
C VAL A 98 9.23 -2.88 -14.99
N SER A 99 7.99 -3.29 -14.74
CA SER A 99 7.12 -2.66 -13.72
C SER A 99 7.59 -3.01 -12.30
N SER A 100 8.02 -4.25 -12.05
CA SER A 100 8.43 -4.72 -10.72
C SER A 100 9.86 -4.37 -10.30
N VAL A 101 10.57 -3.50 -11.03
CA VAL A 101 11.93 -3.03 -10.71
C VAL A 101 12.12 -2.57 -9.25
N PRO A 102 11.18 -1.84 -8.60
CA PRO A 102 11.34 -1.44 -7.20
C PRO A 102 11.48 -2.61 -6.21
N HIS A 103 10.92 -3.78 -6.53
CA HIS A 103 10.96 -4.96 -5.67
C HIS A 103 12.09 -5.93 -6.07
N LEU A 104 12.49 -5.98 -7.34
CA LEU A 104 13.58 -6.85 -7.82
C LEU A 104 14.90 -6.66 -7.04
N TYR A 105 15.35 -5.42 -6.83
CA TYR A 105 16.60 -5.16 -6.09
C TYR A 105 16.60 -5.70 -4.64
N ARG A 106 15.43 -5.81 -4.01
CA ARG A 106 15.27 -6.41 -2.68
C ARG A 106 15.18 -7.93 -2.76
N LEU A 107 14.41 -8.47 -3.71
CA LEU A 107 14.23 -9.91 -3.91
C LEU A 107 15.50 -10.65 -4.35
N ALA A 108 16.44 -9.96 -5.00
CA ALA A 108 17.75 -10.50 -5.37
C ALA A 108 18.55 -11.09 -4.18
N ASN A 109 18.23 -10.72 -2.94
CA ASN A 109 18.87 -11.20 -1.71
C ASN A 109 18.06 -12.27 -0.96
N PHE A 110 17.03 -12.86 -1.58
CA PHE A 110 16.25 -13.98 -1.06
C PHE A 110 16.29 -15.16 -2.06
N PRO A 111 16.17 -16.42 -1.61
CA PRO A 111 16.14 -17.58 -2.49
C PRO A 111 14.77 -17.72 -3.20
N VAL A 112 14.48 -16.79 -4.11
CA VAL A 112 13.31 -16.82 -5.00
C VAL A 112 13.74 -17.18 -6.42
N VAL A 113 12.96 -18.04 -7.07
CA VAL A 113 13.09 -18.28 -8.52
C VAL A 113 12.00 -17.53 -9.26
N ILE A 114 12.36 -16.84 -10.34
CA ILE A 114 11.42 -16.18 -11.25
C ILE A 114 11.59 -16.79 -12.64
N HIS A 115 10.57 -17.51 -13.10
CA HIS A 115 10.47 -18.09 -14.43
C HIS A 115 9.78 -17.12 -15.38
N VAL A 116 10.40 -16.87 -16.54
CA VAL A 116 9.99 -15.81 -17.47
C VAL A 116 9.87 -16.36 -18.90
N SER A 117 8.63 -16.45 -19.39
CA SER A 117 8.35 -16.54 -20.83
C SER A 117 8.58 -15.17 -21.47
N LEU A 118 9.41 -15.10 -22.52
CA LEU A 118 9.65 -13.87 -23.25
C LEU A 118 8.47 -13.54 -24.18
N GLN A 119 7.92 -12.34 -24.03
CA GLN A 119 6.75 -11.88 -24.79
C GLN A 119 7.08 -10.67 -25.70
N PRO A 120 6.32 -10.47 -26.80
CA PRO A 120 5.27 -11.34 -27.35
C PRO A 120 5.85 -12.68 -27.83
N SER A 121 5.20 -13.81 -27.54
CA SER A 121 5.80 -15.14 -27.76
C SER A 121 6.23 -15.39 -29.22
N GLN A 122 5.45 -14.95 -30.22
CA GLN A 122 5.84 -15.06 -31.63
C GLN A 122 7.07 -14.22 -32.03
N TYR A 123 7.43 -13.21 -31.24
CA TYR A 123 8.50 -12.24 -31.54
C TYR A 123 9.14 -11.72 -30.23
N PRO A 124 9.87 -12.57 -29.50
CA PRO A 124 10.32 -12.29 -28.14
C PRO A 124 11.27 -11.08 -28.09
N ASP A 125 11.09 -10.21 -27.10
CA ASP A 125 11.94 -9.03 -26.89
C ASP A 125 12.80 -9.19 -25.62
N TYR A 126 14.12 -9.29 -25.84
CA TYR A 126 15.12 -9.43 -24.78
C TYR A 126 15.42 -8.07 -24.09
N SER A 127 14.79 -6.96 -24.54
CA SER A 127 14.99 -5.64 -23.94
C SER A 127 14.60 -5.59 -22.45
N SER A 128 13.57 -6.35 -22.03
CA SER A 128 13.16 -6.45 -20.62
C SER A 128 14.26 -7.06 -19.75
N ILE A 129 14.87 -8.17 -20.18
CA ILE A 129 15.97 -8.85 -19.48
C ILE A 129 17.19 -7.92 -19.36
N THR A 130 17.61 -7.32 -20.48
CA THR A 130 18.79 -6.45 -20.50
C THR A 130 18.58 -5.13 -19.75
N SER A 131 17.34 -4.66 -19.59
CA SER A 131 16.99 -3.50 -18.76
C SER A 131 17.17 -3.76 -17.27
N ILE A 132 16.87 -4.99 -16.79
CA ILE A 132 16.99 -5.35 -15.37
C ILE A 132 18.30 -6.08 -15.00
N ARG A 133 19.26 -6.17 -15.92
CA ARG A 133 20.55 -6.89 -15.76
C ARG A 133 21.45 -6.45 -14.59
N ASN A 134 21.12 -5.33 -13.95
CA ASN A 134 21.84 -4.77 -12.79
C ASN A 134 21.09 -5.00 -11.46
N SER A 135 19.95 -5.69 -11.46
CA SER A 135 19.08 -5.93 -10.29
C SER A 135 19.70 -6.76 -9.16
N GLY A 136 20.89 -7.34 -9.36
CA GLY A 136 21.58 -8.22 -8.40
C GLY A 136 21.15 -9.69 -8.46
N PHE A 137 20.11 -10.01 -9.23
CA PHE A 137 19.70 -11.38 -9.56
C PHE A 137 20.77 -12.12 -10.36
N THR A 138 20.79 -13.44 -10.21
CA THR A 138 21.45 -14.36 -11.14
C THR A 138 20.51 -14.58 -12.33
N PHE A 139 21.02 -14.61 -13.57
CA PHE A 139 20.21 -14.80 -14.78
C PHE A 139 20.68 -16.03 -15.53
N LEU A 140 19.78 -17.01 -15.66
CA LEU A 140 19.96 -18.24 -16.42
C LEU A 140 19.06 -18.24 -17.66
N GLN A 141 19.58 -18.76 -18.77
CA GLN A 141 18.87 -18.90 -20.06
C GLN A 141 18.81 -20.38 -20.46
N SER A 142 17.68 -20.79 -21.04
CA SER A 142 17.55 -22.05 -21.80
C SER A 142 17.12 -21.78 -23.23
N GLU A 143 17.69 -22.51 -24.19
CA GLU A 143 17.42 -22.35 -25.63
C GLU A 143 16.61 -23.52 -26.21
N THR A 144 16.57 -24.66 -25.52
CA THR A 144 15.82 -25.87 -25.91
C THR A 144 14.85 -26.36 -24.83
N LEU A 145 13.89 -27.20 -25.22
CA LEU A 145 12.91 -27.84 -24.35
C LEU A 145 13.56 -28.66 -23.22
N GLN A 146 14.68 -29.34 -23.51
CA GLN A 146 15.44 -30.10 -22.51
C GLN A 146 16.14 -29.16 -21.53
N GLU A 147 16.78 -28.09 -22.02
CA GLU A 147 17.36 -27.06 -21.16
C GLU A 147 16.31 -26.37 -20.29
N ALA A 148 15.09 -26.14 -20.78
CA ALA A 148 14.02 -25.54 -19.98
C ALA A 148 13.69 -26.39 -18.73
N GLN A 149 13.81 -27.73 -18.82
CA GLN A 149 13.70 -28.61 -17.66
C GLN A 149 14.95 -28.52 -16.76
N ASP A 150 16.16 -28.68 -17.32
CA ASP A 150 17.41 -28.79 -16.55
C ASP A 150 17.87 -27.47 -15.91
N ILE A 151 17.70 -26.36 -16.62
CA ILE A 151 18.02 -25.01 -16.14
C ILE A 151 16.97 -24.55 -15.11
N ALA A 152 15.73 -25.03 -15.16
CA ALA A 152 14.76 -24.82 -14.08
C ALA A 152 15.15 -25.56 -12.79
N VAL A 153 15.69 -26.80 -12.89
CA VAL A 153 16.24 -27.51 -11.72
C VAL A 153 17.47 -26.77 -11.19
N THR A 154 18.37 -26.35 -12.10
CA THR A 154 19.55 -25.55 -11.77
C THR A 154 19.16 -24.26 -11.03
N ALA A 155 18.12 -23.55 -11.48
CA ALA A 155 17.69 -22.29 -10.88
C ALA A 155 17.24 -22.43 -9.42
N HIS A 156 16.45 -23.46 -9.09
CA HIS A 156 16.01 -23.71 -7.71
C HIS A 156 17.18 -24.15 -6.83
N ALA A 157 17.99 -25.12 -7.27
CA ALA A 157 19.16 -25.57 -6.51
C ALA A 157 20.16 -24.43 -6.26
N LEU A 158 20.36 -23.54 -7.24
CA LEU A 158 21.21 -22.36 -7.11
C LEU A 158 20.61 -21.31 -6.17
N ALA A 159 19.30 -21.05 -6.22
CA ALA A 159 18.63 -20.14 -5.31
C ALA A 159 18.79 -20.61 -3.85
N ILE A 160 18.52 -21.90 -3.59
CA ILE A 160 18.70 -22.54 -2.28
C ILE A 160 20.16 -22.42 -1.80
N LYS A 161 21.12 -22.84 -2.62
CA LYS A 161 22.55 -22.92 -2.27
C LYS A 161 23.24 -21.55 -2.12
N SER A 162 22.76 -20.53 -2.85
CA SER A 162 23.31 -19.17 -2.80
C SER A 162 22.55 -18.22 -1.87
N GLY A 163 21.30 -18.51 -1.52
CA GLY A 163 20.41 -17.58 -0.82
C GLY A 163 20.01 -16.34 -1.64
N LYS A 164 20.37 -16.28 -2.94
CA LYS A 164 20.08 -15.18 -3.87
C LYS A 164 18.93 -15.50 -4.82
N GLY A 165 18.36 -14.45 -5.39
CA GLY A 165 17.33 -14.56 -6.41
C GLY A 165 17.90 -15.07 -7.74
N VAL A 166 17.16 -15.95 -8.41
CA VAL A 166 17.50 -16.44 -9.74
C VAL A 166 16.34 -16.18 -10.72
N ILE A 167 16.62 -15.49 -11.82
CA ILE A 167 15.72 -15.38 -12.97
C ILE A 167 16.13 -16.46 -13.98
N HIS A 168 15.19 -17.33 -14.34
CA HIS A 168 15.32 -18.27 -15.45
C HIS A 168 14.39 -17.81 -16.57
N PHE A 169 14.94 -17.42 -17.71
CA PHE A 169 14.18 -16.89 -18.84
C PHE A 169 14.41 -17.71 -20.11
N PHE A 170 13.38 -17.79 -20.94
CA PHE A 170 13.40 -18.56 -22.18
C PHE A 170 12.40 -18.00 -23.19
N ASP A 171 12.59 -18.37 -24.44
CA ASP A 171 11.66 -18.13 -25.54
C ASP A 171 10.95 -19.45 -25.92
N SER A 172 9.64 -19.38 -26.11
CA SER A 172 8.79 -20.50 -26.51
C SER A 172 9.01 -20.92 -27.97
N VAL A 173 9.36 -19.97 -28.87
CA VAL A 173 9.51 -20.23 -30.31
C VAL A 173 10.79 -21.01 -30.61
N SER A 174 11.90 -20.67 -29.95
CA SER A 174 13.20 -21.34 -30.11
C SER A 174 13.16 -22.84 -29.80
N SER A 175 12.15 -23.32 -29.05
CA SER A 175 11.92 -24.74 -28.73
C SER A 175 10.65 -25.32 -29.38
N ALA A 176 10.04 -24.64 -30.37
CA ALA A 176 8.78 -25.08 -30.98
C ALA A 176 8.91 -26.35 -31.84
N ASP A 177 10.07 -26.55 -32.48
CA ASP A 177 10.41 -27.72 -33.30
C ASP A 177 11.12 -28.84 -32.50
N ASP A 178 11.28 -28.70 -31.18
CA ASP A 178 11.98 -29.68 -30.34
C ASP A 178 11.21 -31.01 -30.19
N ASN A 179 11.96 -32.10 -30.07
CA ASN A 179 11.39 -33.41 -29.80
C ASN A 179 10.85 -33.50 -28.37
N HIS A 180 9.61 -34.00 -28.22
CA HIS A 180 8.97 -34.21 -26.92
C HIS A 180 9.82 -35.03 -25.92
N ILE A 181 10.31 -34.37 -24.88
CA ILE A 181 11.13 -34.99 -23.82
C ILE A 181 10.29 -35.72 -22.77
N ASP A 182 10.93 -36.61 -22.02
CA ASP A 182 10.31 -37.30 -20.89
C ASP A 182 10.47 -36.50 -19.57
N PHE A 183 9.60 -36.77 -18.60
CA PHE A 183 9.67 -36.16 -17.26
C PHE A 183 10.97 -36.55 -16.53
N GLU A 184 11.75 -35.56 -16.08
CA GLU A 184 12.94 -35.82 -15.25
C GLU A 184 12.56 -36.52 -13.93
N ASN A 185 13.38 -37.48 -13.52
CA ASN A 185 13.14 -38.33 -12.36
C ASN A 185 13.12 -37.50 -11.06
N PRO A 186 12.07 -37.58 -10.22
CA PRO A 186 12.04 -36.94 -8.90
C PRO A 186 13.26 -37.22 -8.02
N ASP A 187 13.91 -38.40 -8.13
CA ASP A 187 15.15 -38.70 -7.39
C ASP A 187 16.35 -37.84 -7.84
N VAL A 188 16.41 -37.48 -9.13
CA VAL A 188 17.44 -36.60 -9.71
C VAL A 188 17.21 -35.18 -9.23
N VAL A 189 15.97 -34.68 -9.34
CA VAL A 189 15.56 -33.36 -8.86
C VAL A 189 15.83 -33.23 -7.35
N SER A 190 15.41 -34.21 -6.54
CA SER A 190 15.60 -34.24 -5.08
C SER A 190 17.08 -34.13 -4.67
N LYS A 191 17.97 -34.87 -5.35
CA LYS A 191 19.42 -34.85 -5.07
C LYS A 191 20.07 -33.52 -5.44
N ILE A 192 19.70 -32.95 -6.59
CA ILE A 192 20.26 -31.67 -7.07
C ILE A 192 19.77 -30.48 -6.21
N LEU A 193 18.50 -30.49 -5.78
CA LEU A 193 17.96 -29.47 -4.87
C LEU A 193 18.60 -29.48 -3.48
N ASN A 194 19.16 -30.63 -3.06
CA ASN A 194 19.68 -30.88 -1.71
C ASN A 194 18.61 -30.62 -0.63
N ILE A 195 17.75 -31.62 -0.39
CA ILE A 195 16.62 -31.50 0.54
C ILE A 195 17.05 -31.11 1.97
N ASP A 196 18.25 -31.49 2.42
CA ASP A 196 18.76 -31.07 3.74
C ASP A 196 18.95 -29.54 3.80
N SER A 197 19.50 -28.94 2.74
CA SER A 197 19.63 -27.48 2.61
C SER A 197 18.27 -26.78 2.54
N VAL A 198 17.28 -27.40 1.89
CA VAL A 198 15.88 -26.94 1.87
C VAL A 198 15.30 -26.91 3.30
N ARG A 199 15.46 -27.99 4.08
CA ARG A 199 14.94 -28.06 5.46
C ARG A 199 15.67 -27.07 6.39
N VAL A 200 16.97 -26.86 6.21
CA VAL A 200 17.72 -25.80 6.93
C VAL A 200 17.14 -24.42 6.63
N PHE A 201 16.86 -24.08 5.36
CA PHE A 201 16.21 -22.81 5.02
C PHE A 201 14.80 -22.69 5.62
N GLN A 202 13.96 -23.73 5.49
CA GLN A 202 12.59 -23.72 6.00
C GLN A 202 12.52 -23.61 7.54
N SER A 203 13.52 -24.13 8.26
CA SER A 203 13.61 -23.94 9.72
C SER A 203 14.01 -22.50 10.13
N SER A 204 14.54 -21.70 9.20
CA SER A 204 15.14 -20.38 9.45
C SER A 204 14.18 -19.23 9.13
N LYS A 205 13.43 -18.75 10.12
CA LYS A 205 12.57 -17.56 9.97
C LYS A 205 13.39 -16.30 9.68
N ILE A 206 13.02 -15.54 8.64
CA ILE A 206 13.71 -14.31 8.26
C ILE A 206 13.06 -13.12 8.98
N GLY A 207 13.78 -12.51 9.93
CA GLY A 207 13.26 -11.42 10.75
C GLY A 207 12.84 -10.18 9.94
N GLY A 208 11.63 -9.66 10.23
CA GLY A 208 11.14 -8.39 9.68
C GLY A 208 9.64 -8.17 9.86
N SER A 209 9.25 -7.10 10.57
CA SER A 209 7.87 -6.83 10.99
C SER A 209 6.96 -6.13 9.97
N SER A 210 7.49 -5.61 8.86
CA SER A 210 6.68 -4.91 7.83
C SER A 210 7.20 -5.14 6.42
N ILE A 211 6.30 -5.30 5.45
CA ILE A 211 6.62 -5.50 4.03
C ILE A 211 7.52 -4.36 3.52
N TYR A 212 7.28 -3.13 3.97
CA TYR A 212 7.97 -1.91 3.52
C TYR A 212 9.28 -1.60 4.27
N ALA A 213 9.64 -2.36 5.29
CA ALA A 213 10.88 -2.17 6.03
C ALA A 213 12.11 -2.56 5.17
N ASP A 214 13.12 -1.69 5.14
CA ASP A 214 14.31 -1.85 4.30
C ASP A 214 15.38 -2.68 5.03
N ASN A 215 15.14 -3.99 5.14
CA ASN A 215 15.86 -4.87 6.08
C ASN A 215 17.34 -5.18 5.75
N GLY A 216 17.93 -4.56 4.73
CA GLY A 216 19.38 -4.64 4.45
C GLY A 216 19.95 -6.05 4.26
N ARG A 217 19.10 -7.07 3.99
CA ARG A 217 19.54 -8.47 3.85
C ARG A 217 20.49 -8.60 2.66
N ILE A 218 21.67 -9.14 2.93
CA ILE A 218 22.66 -9.55 1.93
C ILE A 218 22.79 -11.08 2.04
N ALA A 219 22.79 -11.77 0.90
CA ALA A 219 23.05 -13.21 0.88
C ALA A 219 24.53 -13.49 1.21
N THR A 220 24.78 -14.42 2.13
CA THR A 220 26.11 -14.66 2.73
C THR A 220 26.45 -16.15 2.83
N ILE A 221 27.76 -16.43 2.85
CA ILE A 221 28.36 -17.76 2.99
C ILE A 221 29.17 -17.77 4.28
N SER A 222 29.04 -18.85 5.05
CA SER A 222 29.88 -19.13 6.24
C SER A 222 31.03 -20.05 5.83
N GLU A 223 32.27 -19.55 5.87
CA GLU A 223 33.45 -20.38 5.56
C GLU A 223 33.85 -21.27 6.75
N ASN A 224 33.29 -22.48 6.81
CA ASN A 224 33.83 -23.57 7.64
C ASN A 224 35.04 -24.19 6.95
N THR A 225 36.17 -24.28 7.66
CA THR A 225 37.46 -24.74 7.12
C THR A 225 37.49 -26.27 6.94
N ALA A 226 36.93 -26.77 5.84
CA ALA A 226 36.98 -28.18 5.49
C ALA A 226 38.40 -28.60 5.09
N THR A 227 39.03 -29.45 5.90
CA THR A 227 40.37 -30.00 5.68
C THR A 227 40.44 -30.92 4.45
N GLY A 228 41.64 -31.04 3.86
CA GLY A 228 41.87 -31.84 2.66
C GLY A 228 41.71 -33.36 2.85
N PHE A 229 41.66 -34.08 1.73
CA PHE A 229 41.57 -35.53 1.67
C PHE A 229 42.70 -36.24 2.44
N THR A 230 42.33 -37.11 3.39
CA THR A 230 43.15 -38.24 3.83
C THR A 230 42.27 -39.49 3.97
N SER A 231 42.82 -40.65 3.61
CA SER A 231 42.09 -41.91 3.52
C SER A 231 42.20 -42.78 4.78
N GLY A 232 41.06 -43.30 5.24
CA GLY A 232 40.89 -44.59 5.93
C GLY A 232 41.88 -45.03 7.01
N GLY A 233 41.41 -45.08 8.26
CA GLY A 233 42.06 -45.80 9.35
C GLY A 233 41.07 -46.05 10.49
N GLU A 234 40.99 -47.29 10.96
CA GLU A 234 40.25 -47.68 12.18
C GLU A 234 41.12 -47.41 13.40
N ASP A 235 40.55 -46.90 14.50
CA ASP A 235 40.36 -47.67 15.75
C ASP A 235 39.50 -46.86 16.75
N SER A 236 39.39 -47.35 17.98
CA SER A 236 38.46 -47.02 19.04
C SER A 236 39.13 -46.32 20.24
N THR A 237 38.34 -45.59 21.05
CA THR A 237 38.33 -45.54 22.55
C THR A 237 37.62 -44.26 23.07
N GLU A 238 37.51 -44.12 24.40
CA GLU A 238 36.48 -43.31 25.09
C GLU A 238 36.97 -41.98 25.70
N SER A 239 36.01 -41.06 25.91
CA SER A 239 35.83 -40.15 27.07
C SER A 239 37.00 -39.38 27.71
N ALA A 240 36.93 -38.02 27.70
CA ALA A 240 37.01 -37.16 28.92
C ALA A 240 36.93 -35.64 28.63
N VAL A 241 36.39 -34.85 29.58
CA VAL A 241 36.26 -33.37 29.57
C VAL A 241 36.16 -32.90 31.05
N PRO A 242 36.62 -31.70 31.49
CA PRO A 242 37.69 -30.79 31.01
C PRO A 242 38.76 -30.53 32.10
N GLY A 243 39.70 -29.59 31.86
CA GLY A 243 40.56 -28.99 32.90
C GLY A 243 40.82 -27.50 32.65
N GLN A 244 40.61 -26.65 33.66
CA GLN A 244 40.91 -25.20 33.61
C GLN A 244 42.30 -24.91 34.19
N THR A 245 43.05 -23.97 33.61
CA THR A 245 44.06 -23.17 34.33
C THR A 245 44.19 -21.76 33.76
N THR A 246 44.57 -20.82 34.63
CA THR A 246 44.58 -19.37 34.46
C THR A 246 45.92 -18.79 33.96
N ALA A 247 45.94 -17.46 33.77
CA ALA A 247 47.13 -16.57 33.67
C ALA A 247 47.83 -16.54 32.28
N GLU A 248 48.47 -15.45 31.84
CA GLU A 248 48.49 -14.05 32.33
C GLU A 248 48.88 -13.09 31.17
N VAL A 249 48.69 -11.77 31.36
CA VAL A 249 49.08 -10.74 30.37
C VAL A 249 50.24 -9.89 30.90
N PRO A 250 51.30 -9.68 30.09
CA PRO A 250 52.05 -8.44 30.14
C PRO A 250 52.14 -7.77 28.76
N SER A 251 51.95 -6.45 28.75
CA SER A 251 52.04 -5.59 27.57
C SER A 251 53.45 -5.04 27.35
N LYS A 252 53.72 -4.57 26.12
CA LYS A 252 54.56 -3.38 25.87
C LYS A 252 54.37 -2.82 24.47
N ALA A 253 54.56 -1.50 24.35
CA ALA A 253 54.45 -0.76 23.11
C ALA A 253 55.76 0.01 22.83
N SER A 254 56.03 0.28 21.56
CA SER A 254 57.02 1.27 21.12
C SER A 254 56.62 1.85 19.76
N SER A 255 56.93 3.13 19.55
CA SER A 255 56.48 3.94 18.41
C SER A 255 57.64 4.35 17.47
N VAL A 256 57.41 5.32 16.58
CA VAL A 256 58.34 5.91 15.59
C VAL A 256 58.51 5.05 14.31
N GLY A 257 58.47 5.60 13.08
CA GLY A 257 58.05 6.95 12.65
C GLY A 257 58.55 7.36 11.25
N SER A 258 57.85 8.32 10.62
CA SER A 258 58.33 9.18 9.50
C SER A 258 58.45 8.63 8.05
N SER A 259 57.36 8.80 7.29
CA SER A 259 57.29 9.40 5.92
C SER A 259 58.17 8.91 4.75
N LYS A 260 57.50 8.60 3.61
CA LYS A 260 57.69 9.32 2.33
C LYS A 260 56.47 9.14 1.41
N SER A 261 56.37 9.96 0.36
CA SER A 261 55.17 10.17 -0.45
C SER A 261 55.26 9.64 -1.88
N SER A 262 54.18 9.03 -2.38
CA SER A 262 53.85 8.99 -3.82
C SER A 262 52.33 8.88 -4.00
N SER A 263 51.79 9.54 -5.01
CA SER A 263 50.34 9.65 -5.25
C SER A 263 49.84 8.66 -6.30
N VAL A 264 48.82 7.85 -5.94
CA VAL A 264 47.97 7.13 -6.89
C VAL A 264 46.50 7.38 -6.49
N ARG A 265 45.59 7.36 -7.47
CA ARG A 265 44.14 7.42 -7.22
C ARG A 265 43.62 6.01 -6.99
N GLU A 266 42.97 5.76 -5.87
CA GLU A 266 42.27 4.50 -5.62
C GLU A 266 40.76 4.72 -5.49
N SER A 267 40.02 3.69 -5.91
CA SER A 267 38.56 3.60 -5.83
C SER A 267 38.09 3.42 -4.39
N SER A 268 36.89 3.90 -4.08
CA SER A 268 36.22 3.64 -2.80
C SER A 268 35.94 2.14 -2.64
N VAL A 269 36.66 1.49 -1.73
CA VAL A 269 36.39 0.14 -1.22
C VAL A 269 35.74 0.29 0.17
N ASP A 270 34.81 -0.61 0.50
CA ASP A 270 34.01 -0.52 1.73
C ASP A 270 34.83 -0.60 3.02
N SER A 271 34.44 0.19 4.01
CA SER A 271 35.08 0.23 5.32
C SER A 271 34.60 -0.91 6.22
N GLN A 272 35.36 -2.00 6.29
CA GLN A 272 35.20 -2.96 7.38
C GLN A 272 35.69 -2.36 8.71
N ALA A 273 34.82 -2.32 9.72
CA ALA A 273 35.20 -2.06 11.10
C ALA A 273 35.35 -3.41 11.83
N SER A 274 36.59 -3.78 12.18
CA SER A 274 36.86 -4.99 12.95
C SER A 274 36.85 -4.72 14.45
N SER A 275 36.05 -5.48 15.19
CA SER A 275 36.07 -5.57 16.65
C SER A 275 36.22 -7.05 17.04
N ALA A 276 37.25 -7.36 17.83
CA ALA A 276 37.63 -8.74 18.12
C ALA A 276 37.50 -9.08 19.60
N THR A 277 36.59 -10.00 19.91
CA THR A 277 36.57 -10.83 21.12
C THR A 277 36.08 -12.22 20.73
N THR A 278 36.81 -13.26 21.14
CA THR A 278 36.71 -14.60 20.55
C THR A 278 35.54 -15.43 21.09
N VAL A 279 34.62 -15.73 20.19
CA VAL A 279 34.17 -17.10 19.91
C VAL A 279 34.48 -17.34 18.43
N ASP A 280 34.78 -18.56 18.00
CA ASP A 280 34.99 -18.88 16.58
C ASP A 280 33.65 -18.82 15.81
N ALA A 281 33.21 -17.59 15.52
CA ALA A 281 32.16 -17.34 14.55
C ALA A 281 32.74 -17.58 13.15
N PRO A 282 32.04 -18.32 12.26
CA PRO A 282 32.52 -18.53 10.90
C PRO A 282 32.63 -17.18 10.18
N ASN A 283 33.60 -17.04 9.27
CA ASN A 283 33.73 -15.83 8.47
C ASN A 283 32.54 -15.72 7.51
N VAL A 284 31.52 -14.95 7.91
CA VAL A 284 30.31 -14.67 7.14
C VAL A 284 30.62 -13.58 6.11
N ARG A 285 30.79 -13.95 4.84
CA ARG A 285 31.03 -13.01 3.73
C ARG A 285 29.91 -13.02 2.70
N ALA A 286 29.75 -11.93 1.94
CA ALA A 286 28.74 -11.84 0.89
C ALA A 286 29.01 -12.81 -0.28
N VAL A 287 27.94 -13.30 -0.89
CA VAL A 287 27.99 -14.22 -2.06
C VAL A 287 28.46 -13.46 -3.31
N SER A 288 29.65 -13.81 -3.78
CA SER A 288 30.33 -13.25 -4.94
C SER A 288 29.94 -13.92 -6.26
N SER A 289 30.42 -13.38 -7.38
CA SER A 289 30.27 -13.98 -8.72
C SER A 289 30.92 -15.36 -8.83
N ASP A 290 32.06 -15.56 -8.17
CA ASP A 290 32.83 -16.81 -8.24
C ASP A 290 32.17 -17.91 -7.39
N ASP A 291 31.51 -17.56 -6.29
CA ASP A 291 30.70 -18.51 -5.52
C ASP A 291 29.51 -19.01 -6.36
N ILE A 292 28.81 -18.11 -7.07
CA ILE A 292 27.73 -18.47 -7.99
C ILE A 292 28.25 -19.39 -9.11
N TYR A 293 29.42 -19.10 -9.68
CA TYR A 293 30.06 -19.98 -10.67
C TYR A 293 30.34 -21.38 -10.09
N ASN A 294 31.00 -21.47 -8.93
CA ASN A 294 31.32 -22.74 -8.27
C ASN A 294 30.05 -23.53 -7.90
N PHE A 295 28.97 -22.84 -7.54
CA PHE A 295 27.69 -23.47 -7.24
C PHE A 295 27.00 -24.01 -8.49
N VAL A 296 26.96 -23.23 -9.58
CA VAL A 296 26.41 -23.64 -10.88
C VAL A 296 27.18 -24.81 -11.48
N SER A 297 28.52 -24.73 -11.55
CA SER A 297 29.35 -25.84 -12.05
C SER A 297 29.13 -27.12 -11.25
N GLY A 298 29.12 -27.06 -9.91
CA GLY A 298 28.86 -28.24 -9.09
C GLY A 298 27.45 -28.82 -9.24
N ILE A 299 26.45 -28.04 -9.68
CA ILE A 299 25.11 -28.54 -10.04
C ILE A 299 25.15 -29.23 -11.41
N TRP A 300 25.84 -28.65 -12.38
CA TRP A 300 25.98 -29.23 -13.72
C TRP A 300 26.87 -30.48 -13.74
N ASP A 301 27.88 -30.58 -12.88
CA ASP A 301 28.65 -31.81 -12.66
C ASP A 301 27.76 -32.93 -12.11
N GLN A 302 26.83 -32.62 -11.21
CA GLN A 302 25.85 -33.59 -10.70
C GLN A 302 24.87 -34.05 -11.78
N LEU A 303 24.35 -33.13 -12.62
CA LEU A 303 23.54 -33.48 -13.78
C LEU A 303 24.32 -34.38 -14.76
N LYS A 304 25.57 -34.04 -15.07
CA LYS A 304 26.45 -34.85 -15.93
C LYS A 304 26.67 -36.26 -15.36
N LEU A 305 26.87 -36.39 -14.06
CA LEU A 305 27.04 -37.69 -13.38
C LEU A 305 25.75 -38.52 -13.29
N MET A 306 24.58 -37.88 -13.16
CA MET A 306 23.31 -38.59 -12.98
C MET A 306 22.57 -38.91 -14.29
N VAL A 307 22.63 -38.02 -15.26
CA VAL A 307 21.82 -38.09 -16.51
C VAL A 307 22.62 -37.80 -17.78
N GLY A 308 23.95 -37.63 -17.69
CA GLY A 308 24.85 -37.51 -18.84
C GLY A 308 24.83 -36.17 -19.57
N ARG A 309 24.01 -35.20 -19.14
CA ARG A 309 23.85 -33.88 -19.77
C ARG A 309 24.81 -32.87 -19.14
N GLU A 310 25.52 -32.11 -19.98
CA GLU A 310 26.59 -31.20 -19.57
C GLU A 310 26.32 -29.77 -20.01
N TYR A 311 26.57 -28.81 -19.12
CA TYR A 311 26.31 -27.40 -19.34
C TYR A 311 27.50 -26.54 -18.90
N THR A 312 27.62 -25.37 -19.53
CA THR A 312 28.73 -24.41 -19.37
C THR A 312 28.17 -22.98 -19.38
N PRO A 313 28.80 -22.01 -18.68
CA PRO A 313 28.24 -20.65 -18.53
C PRO A 313 28.07 -19.94 -19.88
N PHE A 314 29.05 -20.16 -20.76
CA PHE A 314 29.01 -19.80 -22.17
C PHE A 314 29.21 -21.07 -22.98
N HIS A 315 28.40 -21.24 -24.02
CA HIS A 315 28.56 -22.34 -24.98
C HIS A 315 29.36 -21.86 -26.19
N TYR A 316 30.06 -22.78 -26.86
CA TYR A 316 30.64 -22.55 -28.17
C TYR A 316 30.26 -23.71 -29.10
N THR A 317 29.67 -23.37 -30.24
CA THR A 317 29.26 -24.33 -31.28
C THR A 317 29.96 -23.96 -32.59
N GLY A 318 30.61 -24.92 -33.24
CA GLY A 318 31.28 -24.74 -34.54
C GLY A 318 32.73 -25.24 -34.57
N PRO A 319 33.48 -24.97 -35.65
CA PRO A 319 34.82 -25.52 -35.84
C PRO A 319 35.84 -25.00 -34.84
N ALA A 320 36.70 -25.87 -34.31
CA ALA A 320 37.78 -25.50 -33.38
C ALA A 320 38.90 -24.64 -34.02
N ASN A 321 38.86 -24.45 -35.34
CA ASN A 321 39.75 -23.58 -36.12
C ASN A 321 39.01 -22.37 -36.73
N ALA A 322 37.78 -22.08 -36.29
CA ALA A 322 37.05 -20.90 -36.73
C ALA A 322 37.86 -19.64 -36.45
N GLU A 323 38.00 -18.76 -37.43
CA GLU A 323 38.68 -17.47 -37.22
C GLU A 323 37.75 -16.41 -36.62
N ASN A 324 36.44 -16.67 -36.64
CA ASN A 324 35.41 -15.69 -36.36
C ASN A 324 34.16 -16.37 -35.75
N ALA A 325 33.49 -15.70 -34.81
CA ALA A 325 32.25 -16.16 -34.22
C ALA A 325 31.19 -15.05 -34.07
N LEU A 326 29.96 -15.49 -33.80
CA LEU A 326 28.91 -14.68 -33.21
C LEU A 326 28.86 -14.84 -31.70
N PHE A 327 28.33 -13.84 -31.04
CA PHE A 327 27.61 -13.97 -29.78
C PHE A 327 26.14 -13.64 -30.06
N ILE A 328 25.23 -14.58 -29.80
CA ILE A 328 23.78 -14.40 -30.01
C ILE A 328 23.09 -14.21 -28.65
N PHE A 329 22.18 -13.23 -28.58
CA PHE A 329 21.28 -13.02 -27.46
C PHE A 329 19.91 -12.60 -28.00
N GLY A 330 19.17 -13.62 -28.42
CA GLY A 330 17.93 -13.57 -29.18
C GLY A 330 17.38 -14.99 -29.38
N SER A 331 16.28 -15.12 -30.11
CA SER A 331 15.67 -16.40 -30.46
C SER A 331 16.43 -17.11 -31.58
N ASP A 332 16.01 -18.34 -31.89
CA ASP A 332 16.34 -19.05 -33.14
C ASP A 332 17.84 -19.37 -33.34
N VAL A 333 18.59 -19.52 -32.24
CA VAL A 333 20.02 -19.89 -32.23
C VAL A 333 20.28 -21.16 -33.07
N ALA A 334 19.38 -22.15 -32.98
CA ALA A 334 19.44 -23.38 -33.77
C ALA A 334 19.40 -23.11 -35.29
N SER A 335 18.58 -22.17 -35.75
CA SER A 335 18.50 -21.76 -37.16
C SER A 335 19.79 -21.09 -37.64
N PHE A 336 20.51 -20.36 -36.78
CA PHE A 336 21.84 -19.85 -37.09
C PHE A 336 22.91 -20.96 -37.14
N ALA A 337 22.79 -22.00 -36.30
CA ALA A 337 23.70 -23.15 -36.32
C ALA A 337 23.50 -23.99 -37.61
N LEU A 338 22.25 -24.35 -37.93
CA LEU A 338 21.89 -25.04 -39.17
C LEU A 338 22.38 -24.26 -40.40
N ALA A 339 22.22 -22.94 -40.43
CA ALA A 339 22.70 -22.11 -41.54
C ALA A 339 24.25 -22.01 -41.65
N ILE A 340 25.00 -22.42 -40.62
CA ILE A 340 26.47 -22.57 -40.67
C ILE A 340 26.84 -23.99 -41.14
N ASP A 341 26.13 -25.02 -40.67
CA ASP A 341 26.41 -26.42 -40.98
C ASP A 341 25.96 -26.84 -42.40
N GLU A 342 24.83 -26.32 -42.88
CA GLU A 342 24.36 -26.48 -44.27
C GLU A 342 25.09 -25.55 -45.27
N GLY A 343 25.88 -24.60 -44.75
CA GLY A 343 26.46 -23.49 -45.51
C GLY A 343 27.64 -23.88 -46.41
N ALA A 344 27.36 -24.42 -47.60
CA ALA A 344 28.36 -24.86 -48.59
C ALA A 344 29.27 -23.74 -49.18
N ASP A 345 29.03 -22.48 -48.83
CA ASP A 345 29.85 -21.31 -49.20
C ASP A 345 31.14 -21.27 -48.35
N GLU A 346 32.33 -21.07 -48.95
CA GLU A 346 33.60 -20.82 -48.21
C GLU A 346 33.52 -19.65 -47.20
N VAL A 347 32.47 -18.85 -47.33
CA VAL A 347 32.12 -17.74 -46.46
C VAL A 347 31.75 -18.25 -45.06
N PHE A 348 31.05 -19.38 -44.88
CA PHE A 348 30.48 -19.77 -43.57
C PHE A 348 31.25 -20.87 -42.84
N SER A 349 31.97 -21.74 -43.54
CA SER A 349 32.63 -22.95 -43.01
C SER A 349 33.74 -22.75 -41.97
N LYS A 350 33.96 -21.52 -41.48
CA LYS A 350 34.88 -21.14 -40.38
C LYS A 350 34.23 -20.15 -39.42
N ALA A 351 32.92 -20.29 -39.22
CA ALA A 351 32.10 -19.55 -38.27
C ALA A 351 31.81 -20.39 -37.02
N GLY A 352 31.79 -19.74 -35.86
CA GLY A 352 31.23 -20.31 -34.64
C GLY A 352 30.10 -19.46 -34.06
N ILE A 353 29.34 -20.05 -33.15
CA ILE A 353 28.30 -19.39 -32.35
C ILE A 353 28.70 -19.48 -30.88
N ILE A 354 28.44 -18.40 -30.15
CA ILE A 354 28.57 -18.28 -28.70
C ILE A 354 27.21 -17.90 -28.13
N THR A 355 26.76 -18.61 -27.12
CA THR A 355 25.56 -18.25 -26.32
C THR A 355 25.85 -18.30 -24.83
N ALA A 356 24.98 -17.71 -24.02
CA ALA A 356 25.19 -17.55 -22.57
C ALA A 356 24.06 -18.17 -21.75
N ARG A 357 24.28 -19.41 -21.29
CA ARG A 357 23.37 -20.06 -20.32
C ARG A 357 23.39 -19.39 -18.96
N LEU A 358 24.49 -18.70 -18.59
CA LEU A 358 24.61 -17.84 -17.41
C LEU A 358 24.91 -16.40 -17.84
N TYR A 359 23.86 -15.62 -18.09
CA TYR A 359 23.98 -14.22 -18.53
C TYR A 359 24.44 -13.27 -17.39
N ARG A 360 24.09 -13.60 -16.14
CA ARG A 360 24.56 -12.91 -14.93
C ARG A 360 24.76 -13.89 -13.78
N PRO A 361 25.83 -13.76 -12.95
CA PRO A 361 26.92 -12.79 -13.06
C PRO A 361 27.75 -13.00 -14.33
N TRP A 362 28.31 -11.91 -14.87
CA TRP A 362 29.02 -11.96 -16.15
C TRP A 362 30.47 -12.44 -15.95
N LEU A 363 30.75 -13.70 -16.33
CA LEU A 363 32.02 -14.37 -16.08
C LEU A 363 33.00 -14.23 -17.27
N GLY A 364 33.50 -13.02 -17.53
CA GLY A 364 34.33 -12.73 -18.70
C GLY A 364 35.57 -13.62 -18.90
N SER A 365 36.16 -14.16 -17.81
CA SER A 365 37.22 -15.17 -17.87
C SER A 365 36.74 -16.49 -18.49
N LYS A 366 35.54 -16.95 -18.12
CA LYS A 366 34.95 -18.20 -18.61
C LYS A 366 34.43 -18.08 -20.05
N LEU A 367 34.08 -16.88 -20.50
CA LEU A 367 33.88 -16.61 -21.92
C LEU A 367 35.18 -16.82 -22.72
N ILE A 368 36.32 -16.36 -22.22
CA ILE A 368 37.63 -16.53 -22.88
C ILE A 368 38.10 -17.99 -22.86
N GLU A 369 37.77 -18.76 -21.82
CA GLU A 369 38.03 -20.21 -21.77
C GLU A 369 37.16 -21.02 -22.74
N ALA A 370 35.91 -20.60 -22.99
CA ALA A 370 34.96 -21.32 -23.85
C ALA A 370 35.21 -21.15 -25.36
N ILE A 371 35.89 -20.07 -25.79
CA ILE A 371 36.09 -19.75 -27.22
C ILE A 371 37.43 -20.26 -27.76
N PRO A 372 37.49 -20.76 -29.02
CA PRO A 372 38.76 -21.15 -29.62
C PRO A 372 39.73 -19.98 -29.77
N LYS A 373 41.02 -20.20 -29.48
CA LYS A 373 42.08 -19.18 -29.62
C LYS A 373 42.34 -18.74 -31.07
N SER A 374 41.78 -19.44 -32.05
CA SER A 374 41.76 -19.03 -33.46
C SER A 374 40.81 -17.87 -33.73
N ILE A 375 39.85 -17.61 -32.83
CA ILE A 375 38.87 -16.53 -32.94
C ILE A 375 39.60 -15.18 -32.84
N LYS A 376 39.98 -14.65 -33.99
CA LYS A 376 40.42 -13.26 -34.19
C LYS A 376 39.25 -12.28 -33.99
N ARG A 377 38.01 -12.79 -34.02
CA ARG A 377 36.82 -12.03 -34.40
C ARG A 377 35.53 -12.48 -33.67
N ILE A 378 34.88 -11.65 -32.81
CA ILE A 378 33.47 -11.86 -32.31
C ILE A 378 32.50 -10.70 -32.65
N ALA A 379 31.27 -11.00 -33.08
CA ALA A 379 30.23 -10.02 -33.42
C ALA A 379 28.96 -10.29 -32.60
N VAL A 380 28.29 -9.24 -32.12
CA VAL A 380 27.17 -9.37 -31.18
C VAL A 380 25.84 -9.11 -31.89
N LEU A 381 24.88 -10.02 -31.72
CA LEU A 381 23.49 -9.87 -32.11
C LEU A 381 22.62 -9.82 -30.84
N GLU A 382 21.89 -8.72 -30.65
CA GLU A 382 20.98 -8.50 -29.51
C GLU A 382 19.56 -8.25 -30.02
N GLN A 383 18.62 -9.10 -29.64
CA GLN A 383 17.21 -9.01 -30.03
C GLN A 383 16.44 -8.06 -29.12
N ILE A 384 16.72 -6.76 -29.27
CA ILE A 384 16.19 -5.69 -28.42
C ILE A 384 15.36 -4.68 -29.23
N ARG A 385 14.05 -4.61 -28.97
CA ARG A 385 13.17 -3.58 -29.57
C ARG A 385 13.40 -2.21 -28.93
N ARG A 386 13.55 -2.16 -27.61
CA ARG A 386 13.75 -0.92 -26.83
C ARG A 386 15.24 -0.70 -26.52
N LYS A 387 15.93 0.07 -27.36
CA LYS A 387 17.34 0.45 -27.15
C LYS A 387 17.47 1.43 -25.99
N THR A 388 17.93 0.95 -24.83
CA THR A 388 18.14 1.77 -23.61
C THR A 388 19.43 2.58 -23.63
N THR A 389 20.39 2.23 -24.50
CA THR A 389 21.70 2.89 -24.63
C THR A 389 22.15 2.95 -26.09
N LYS A 390 23.12 3.83 -26.40
CA LYS A 390 23.71 3.99 -27.77
C LYS A 390 24.35 2.71 -28.32
N TRP A 391 24.80 1.83 -27.43
CA TRP A 391 25.33 0.51 -27.73
C TRP A 391 24.50 -0.52 -26.95
N GLY A 392 24.39 -1.73 -27.49
CA GLY A 392 23.68 -2.82 -26.83
C GLY A 392 24.31 -3.19 -25.47
N PRO A 393 23.50 -3.50 -24.44
CA PRO A 393 23.93 -4.04 -23.16
C PRO A 393 24.98 -5.15 -23.22
N LEU A 394 24.76 -6.19 -24.04
CA LEU A 394 25.70 -7.30 -24.18
C LEU A 394 26.96 -6.88 -24.94
N LEU A 395 26.83 -6.01 -25.95
CA LEU A 395 28.01 -5.45 -26.64
C LEU A 395 28.93 -4.69 -25.65
N LEU A 396 28.39 -4.06 -24.60
CA LEU A 396 29.19 -3.41 -23.55
C LEU A 396 29.86 -4.42 -22.60
N ASP A 397 29.14 -5.48 -22.20
CA ASP A 397 29.70 -6.58 -21.40
C ASP A 397 30.84 -7.30 -22.17
N LEU A 398 30.63 -7.49 -23.47
CA LEU A 398 31.58 -8.12 -24.38
C LEU A 398 32.76 -7.20 -24.72
N LEU A 399 32.58 -5.89 -24.91
CA LEU A 399 33.69 -4.95 -25.14
C LEU A 399 34.54 -4.70 -23.89
N THR A 400 33.97 -4.82 -22.68
CA THR A 400 34.74 -4.75 -21.44
C THR A 400 35.54 -6.03 -21.18
N THR A 401 35.07 -7.17 -21.68
CA THR A 401 35.79 -8.46 -21.65
C THR A 401 36.85 -8.55 -22.77
N LEU A 402 36.43 -8.28 -24.01
CA LEU A 402 37.22 -8.40 -25.23
C LEU A 402 37.83 -7.06 -25.63
N LYS A 403 38.78 -6.59 -24.83
CA LYS A 403 39.77 -5.60 -25.29
C LYS A 403 40.77 -6.22 -26.30
N SER A 404 40.30 -7.18 -27.13
CA SER A 404 41.01 -8.02 -28.12
C SER A 404 40.01 -8.89 -28.98
N GLY A 405 39.51 -8.43 -30.17
CA GLY A 405 38.98 -9.29 -31.30
C GLY A 405 37.49 -9.24 -31.81
N PRO A 406 37.13 -8.86 -33.08
CA PRO A 406 35.71 -8.68 -33.63
C PRO A 406 35.20 -9.37 -34.99
N GLY A 407 33.93 -9.87 -35.14
CA GLY A 407 33.30 -11.17 -35.72
C GLY A 407 32.84 -11.61 -37.17
N VAL A 408 31.71 -12.41 -37.28
CA VAL A 408 31.32 -13.44 -38.35
C VAL A 408 29.96 -13.29 -39.15
N ARG A 409 29.61 -14.29 -40.04
CA ARG A 409 28.69 -14.44 -41.23
C ARG A 409 27.65 -15.63 -41.05
N GLN A 410 26.44 -15.85 -41.64
CA GLN A 410 25.70 -15.42 -42.87
C GLN A 410 24.59 -14.31 -42.84
N ALA A 411 23.66 -14.12 -41.90
CA ALA A 411 22.77 -12.92 -42.02
C ALA A 411 23.61 -11.63 -41.82
N LEU A 412 24.29 -11.58 -40.68
CA LEU A 412 25.74 -11.59 -40.49
C LEU A 412 26.72 -11.39 -41.70
N ARG A 413 26.42 -11.79 -42.95
CA ARG A 413 27.25 -11.57 -44.17
C ARG A 413 27.27 -10.08 -44.48
N GLY A 414 26.18 -9.36 -44.19
CA GLY A 414 26.20 -7.90 -44.07
C GLY A 414 27.18 -7.43 -43.00
N VAL A 415 27.10 -8.00 -41.78
CA VAL A 415 28.02 -7.74 -40.65
C VAL A 415 29.49 -8.06 -40.97
N VAL A 416 29.82 -8.83 -42.02
CA VAL A 416 31.22 -9.19 -42.37
C VAL A 416 31.72 -8.76 -43.72
N GLN A 417 30.86 -8.40 -44.67
CA GLN A 417 31.26 -7.34 -45.59
C GLN A 417 31.58 -6.07 -44.77
N ASN A 418 30.85 -5.82 -43.68
CA ASN A 418 31.15 -4.76 -42.71
C ASN A 418 32.45 -4.98 -41.92
N LEU A 419 32.70 -6.16 -41.32
CA LEU A 419 33.94 -6.45 -40.58
C LEU A 419 35.17 -6.78 -41.45
N VAL A 420 35.02 -7.02 -42.77
CA VAL A 420 36.14 -7.09 -43.73
C VAL A 420 36.34 -5.75 -44.47
N SER A 421 35.36 -4.84 -44.43
CA SER A 421 35.50 -3.46 -44.91
C SER A 421 36.56 -2.69 -44.11
N GLU A 422 37.29 -1.81 -44.81
CA GLU A 422 38.17 -0.81 -44.18
C GLU A 422 37.42 0.16 -43.26
N LYS A 423 36.09 0.29 -43.43
CA LYS A 423 35.22 1.20 -42.68
C LYS A 423 33.94 0.47 -42.24
N PRO A 424 33.94 -0.20 -41.07
CA PRO A 424 32.76 -0.83 -40.52
C PRO A 424 31.74 0.19 -39.99
N ILE A 425 30.53 0.14 -40.54
CA ILE A 425 29.30 0.74 -39.98
C ILE A 425 29.11 0.23 -38.55
N GLN A 426 28.84 1.16 -37.64
CA GLN A 426 28.57 0.88 -36.24
C GLN A 426 27.06 0.85 -36.01
N ASN A 427 26.55 -0.17 -35.31
CA ASN A 427 25.11 -0.44 -35.13
C ASN A 427 24.37 -0.73 -36.46
N LEU A 428 24.83 -1.72 -37.21
CA LEU A 428 24.08 -2.28 -38.34
C LEU A 428 22.81 -2.97 -37.84
N GLU A 429 21.65 -2.59 -38.36
CA GLU A 429 20.37 -3.25 -38.09
C GLU A 429 20.14 -4.42 -39.05
N VAL A 430 19.45 -5.46 -38.58
CA VAL A 430 19.25 -6.73 -39.28
C VAL A 430 17.81 -7.18 -39.06
N GLY A 431 17.13 -7.60 -40.13
CA GLY A 431 15.70 -7.96 -40.11
C GLY A 431 14.79 -6.79 -40.46
N ASN A 432 13.47 -7.00 -40.34
CA ASN A 432 12.47 -5.95 -40.50
C ASN A 432 12.21 -5.29 -39.13
N PRO A 433 12.28 -3.95 -38.96
CA PRO A 433 11.93 -3.30 -37.70
C PRO A 433 10.44 -3.47 -37.35
N ASP A 434 9.58 -3.52 -38.36
CA ASP A 434 8.14 -3.69 -38.18
C ASP A 434 7.75 -5.18 -38.18
N GLY A 435 7.13 -5.64 -37.09
CA GLY A 435 6.42 -6.93 -37.12
C GLY A 435 5.20 -6.86 -38.04
N PRO A 436 4.60 -8.01 -38.43
CA PRO A 436 3.35 -7.98 -39.17
C PRO A 436 2.27 -7.28 -38.33
N ASN A 437 1.73 -6.17 -38.84
CA ASN A 437 0.62 -5.47 -38.19
C ASN A 437 -0.56 -6.42 -38.05
N ALA A 438 -1.01 -6.65 -36.81
CA ALA A 438 -2.26 -7.33 -36.56
C ALA A 438 -3.38 -6.55 -37.24
N SER A 439 -4.17 -7.21 -38.10
CA SER A 439 -5.14 -6.56 -38.97
C SER A 439 -6.42 -6.16 -38.21
N SER A 440 -6.31 -5.17 -37.33
CA SER A 440 -7.47 -4.46 -36.80
C SER A 440 -8.12 -3.66 -37.93
N SER A 441 -9.35 -4.02 -38.28
CA SER A 441 -10.17 -3.25 -39.21
C SER A 441 -10.60 -1.93 -38.56
N GLU A 442 -9.85 -0.86 -38.82
CA GLU A 442 -10.27 0.50 -38.44
C GLU A 442 -11.47 0.94 -39.30
N ASP A 443 -12.68 0.65 -38.82
CA ASP A 443 -13.90 1.31 -39.26
C ASP A 443 -13.82 2.79 -38.86
N THR A 444 -13.22 3.61 -39.73
CA THR A 444 -13.05 5.05 -39.49
C THR A 444 -14.42 5.73 -39.39
N LEU A 445 -14.81 6.12 -38.17
CA LEU A 445 -16.10 6.74 -37.86
C LEU A 445 -16.39 7.94 -38.77
N SER A 446 -17.42 7.83 -39.62
CA SER A 446 -17.73 8.86 -40.63
C SER A 446 -18.32 10.13 -40.00
N GLN A 447 -17.72 11.28 -40.27
CA GLN A 447 -18.11 12.56 -39.69
C GLN A 447 -19.57 12.97 -40.04
N PRO A 448 -20.40 13.43 -39.08
CA PRO A 448 -21.80 13.75 -39.33
C PRO A 448 -22.02 14.92 -40.32
N LYS A 449 -22.90 14.71 -41.31
CA LYS A 449 -23.14 15.67 -42.41
C LYS A 449 -23.57 17.08 -41.95
N VAL A 450 -24.23 17.21 -40.80
CA VAL A 450 -24.72 18.48 -40.25
C VAL A 450 -23.58 19.46 -39.93
N GLU A 451 -22.42 18.96 -39.51
CA GLU A 451 -21.26 19.81 -39.17
C GLU A 451 -20.72 20.58 -40.37
N SER A 452 -20.89 20.03 -41.59
CA SER A 452 -20.41 20.66 -42.84
C SER A 452 -21.08 22.01 -43.14
N ALA A 453 -22.27 22.27 -42.58
CA ALA A 453 -22.95 23.55 -42.71
C ALA A 453 -22.28 24.63 -41.83
N TYR A 454 -22.04 24.32 -40.55
CA TYR A 454 -21.35 25.24 -39.63
C TYR A 454 -19.91 25.53 -40.07
N MET A 455 -19.19 24.53 -40.59
CA MET A 455 -17.85 24.74 -41.14
C MET A 455 -17.84 25.70 -42.34
N LYS A 456 -18.83 25.61 -43.24
CA LYS A 456 -18.98 26.55 -44.38
C LYS A 456 -19.34 27.97 -43.94
N ILE A 457 -20.16 28.10 -42.89
CA ILE A 457 -20.51 29.40 -42.32
C ILE A 457 -19.29 30.06 -41.67
N LEU A 458 -18.46 29.29 -40.95
CA LEU A 458 -17.19 29.77 -40.39
C LEU A 458 -16.22 30.24 -41.50
N ASP A 459 -16.03 29.44 -42.55
CA ASP A 459 -15.21 29.80 -43.73
C ASP A 459 -15.69 31.09 -44.44
N GLN A 460 -16.99 31.43 -44.33
CA GLN A 460 -17.58 32.65 -44.90
C GLN A 460 -17.54 33.86 -43.96
N ILE A 461 -17.32 33.67 -42.66
CA ILE A 461 -17.28 34.75 -41.65
C ILE A 461 -15.85 35.28 -41.46
N PHE A 462 -14.83 34.47 -41.73
CA PHE A 462 -13.44 34.87 -41.52
C PHE A 462 -12.88 35.74 -42.66
N ASP A 463 -12.43 36.94 -42.29
CA ASP A 463 -11.89 38.01 -43.16
C ASP A 463 -10.56 37.70 -43.88
N GLY A 464 -10.03 36.48 -43.72
CA GLY A 464 -8.72 36.08 -44.27
C GLY A 464 -7.50 36.66 -43.55
N SER A 465 -7.67 37.46 -42.49
CA SER A 465 -6.58 38.03 -41.71
C SER A 465 -5.72 36.96 -40.99
N ALA A 466 -4.48 37.31 -40.65
CA ALA A 466 -3.58 36.39 -39.94
C ALA A 466 -4.12 35.94 -38.57
N LEU A 467 -4.97 36.75 -37.93
CA LEU A 467 -5.65 36.39 -36.68
C LEU A 467 -6.78 35.40 -36.92
N SER A 468 -7.62 35.61 -37.94
CA SER A 468 -8.70 34.66 -38.27
C SER A 468 -8.15 33.32 -38.78
N GLN A 469 -7.01 33.30 -39.49
CA GLN A 469 -6.31 32.06 -39.82
C GLN A 469 -5.71 31.33 -38.60
N ASN A 470 -5.13 32.05 -37.63
CA ASN A 470 -4.64 31.44 -36.37
C ASN A 470 -5.77 30.87 -35.51
N LEU A 471 -6.95 31.49 -35.60
CA LEU A 471 -8.16 31.05 -34.93
C LEU A 471 -8.78 29.83 -35.65
N LEU A 472 -8.83 29.83 -36.98
CA LEU A 472 -9.32 28.72 -37.81
C LEU A 472 -8.41 27.47 -37.70
N SER A 473 -7.10 27.62 -37.52
CA SER A 473 -6.22 26.46 -37.25
C SER A 473 -6.47 25.83 -35.88
N LYS A 474 -7.08 26.56 -34.94
CA LYS A 474 -7.49 26.09 -33.61
C LYS A 474 -8.94 25.58 -33.54
N LYS A 475 -9.61 25.40 -34.69
CA LYS A 475 -11.03 24.97 -34.80
C LYS A 475 -11.46 23.73 -34.00
N GLY A 476 -10.54 22.87 -33.55
CA GLY A 476 -10.85 21.77 -32.63
C GLY A 476 -11.37 22.29 -31.28
N LEU A 477 -10.72 23.32 -30.74
CA LEU A 477 -11.03 23.96 -29.45
C LEU A 477 -12.36 24.75 -29.43
N PHE A 478 -13.11 24.74 -30.54
CA PHE A 478 -14.47 25.30 -30.61
C PHE A 478 -15.56 24.32 -30.18
N ARG A 479 -15.18 23.09 -29.83
CA ARG A 479 -16.08 22.04 -29.34
C ARG A 479 -15.76 21.76 -27.87
N LYS A 480 -16.78 21.52 -27.03
CA LYS A 480 -16.54 20.84 -25.74
C LYS A 480 -16.12 19.41 -26.09
N GLU A 481 -14.87 19.05 -25.85
CA GLU A 481 -14.42 17.67 -25.98
C GLU A 481 -14.88 16.88 -24.75
N SER A 482 -15.59 15.77 -24.97
CA SER A 482 -16.07 14.90 -23.90
C SER A 482 -14.97 13.90 -23.54
N SER A 483 -14.41 14.03 -22.33
CA SER A 483 -13.29 13.20 -21.88
C SER A 483 -13.79 11.93 -21.19
N TRP A 484 -13.60 10.78 -21.85
CA TRP A 484 -13.99 9.46 -21.34
C TRP A 484 -12.79 8.58 -20.97
N LEU A 485 -12.73 8.16 -19.70
CA LEU A 485 -11.86 7.10 -19.20
C LEU A 485 -12.64 5.78 -19.21
N ILE A 486 -12.35 4.91 -20.18
CA ILE A 486 -12.98 3.59 -20.27
C ILE A 486 -12.06 2.56 -19.61
N GLY A 487 -12.58 1.82 -18.65
CA GLY A 487 -11.84 0.80 -17.90
C GLY A 487 -12.66 -0.44 -17.61
N SER A 488 -12.00 -1.56 -17.35
CA SER A 488 -12.66 -2.71 -16.77
C SER A 488 -12.88 -2.50 -15.26
N ASP A 489 -13.92 -3.15 -14.76
CA ASP A 489 -14.19 -3.35 -13.34
C ASP A 489 -12.93 -3.76 -12.55
N ALA A 490 -12.21 -4.78 -13.03
CA ALA A 490 -10.98 -5.28 -12.40
C ALA A 490 -9.80 -4.28 -12.40
N TRP A 491 -9.79 -3.28 -13.29
CA TRP A 491 -8.85 -2.17 -13.19
C TRP A 491 -9.25 -1.24 -12.03
N ALA A 492 -10.52 -0.84 -11.97
CA ALA A 492 -11.00 0.19 -11.03
C ALA A 492 -11.02 -0.25 -9.55
N TYR A 493 -11.10 -1.55 -9.26
CA TYR A 493 -11.02 -2.06 -7.88
C TYR A 493 -9.62 -2.20 -7.30
N ASP A 494 -8.63 -2.44 -8.15
CA ASP A 494 -7.31 -2.92 -7.75
C ASP A 494 -6.26 -1.81 -7.97
N LEU A 495 -5.50 -1.85 -9.06
CA LEU A 495 -4.55 -0.81 -9.46
C LEU A 495 -5.18 0.58 -9.59
N GLY A 496 -6.38 0.66 -10.17
CA GLY A 496 -7.08 1.89 -10.51
C GLY A 496 -7.78 2.56 -9.33
N ASN A 497 -7.93 1.90 -8.18
CA ASN A 497 -8.71 2.43 -7.04
C ASN A 497 -8.15 3.76 -6.49
N SER A 498 -6.84 4.00 -6.59
CA SER A 498 -6.22 5.30 -6.28
C SER A 498 -6.46 6.35 -7.37
N GLY A 499 -6.46 5.95 -8.64
CA GLY A 499 -6.79 6.83 -9.78
C GLY A 499 -8.25 7.24 -9.81
N VAL A 500 -9.17 6.29 -9.63
CA VAL A 500 -10.62 6.50 -9.48
C VAL A 500 -10.91 7.43 -8.31
N HIS A 501 -10.26 7.21 -7.15
CA HIS A 501 -10.35 8.15 -6.03
C HIS A 501 -9.85 9.55 -6.40
N HIS A 502 -8.70 9.67 -7.08
CA HIS A 502 -8.17 10.97 -7.51
C HIS A 502 -9.04 11.69 -8.54
N VAL A 503 -9.67 10.98 -9.48
CA VAL A 503 -10.62 11.57 -10.45
C VAL A 503 -11.86 12.10 -9.72
N ILE A 504 -12.50 11.27 -8.89
CA ILE A 504 -13.69 11.68 -8.10
C ILE A 504 -13.33 12.85 -7.17
N ALA A 505 -12.19 12.78 -6.46
CA ALA A 505 -11.76 13.83 -5.54
C ALA A 505 -11.22 15.10 -6.22
N SER A 506 -11.01 15.10 -7.54
CA SER A 506 -10.53 16.30 -8.27
C SER A 506 -11.63 17.32 -8.52
N GLY A 507 -12.89 16.88 -8.70
CA GLY A 507 -13.98 17.72 -9.16
C GLY A 507 -13.94 18.10 -10.65
N GLU A 508 -12.95 17.62 -11.42
CA GLU A 508 -12.80 17.92 -12.84
C GLU A 508 -13.89 17.23 -13.70
N ASN A 509 -14.27 17.85 -14.82
CA ASN A 509 -15.27 17.32 -15.75
C ASN A 509 -14.70 16.14 -16.56
N VAL A 510 -14.80 14.93 -16.02
CA VAL A 510 -14.27 13.69 -16.59
C VAL A 510 -15.26 12.55 -16.41
N ASN A 511 -15.63 11.90 -17.51
CA ASN A 511 -16.52 10.75 -17.52
C ASN A 511 -15.72 9.44 -17.36
N MET A 512 -16.12 8.57 -16.45
CA MET A 512 -15.58 7.22 -16.28
C MET A 512 -16.62 6.17 -16.67
N LEU A 513 -16.27 5.26 -17.58
CA LEU A 513 -17.08 4.11 -17.97
C LEU A 513 -16.39 2.83 -17.48
N ILE A 514 -16.99 2.18 -16.46
CA ILE A 514 -16.46 0.98 -15.83
C ILE A 514 -17.28 -0.23 -16.29
N ILE A 515 -16.65 -1.17 -16.99
CA ILE A 515 -17.35 -2.34 -17.54
C ILE A 515 -17.14 -3.56 -16.62
N ASP A 516 -18.20 -4.05 -15.97
CA ASP A 516 -18.21 -5.34 -15.27
C ASP A 516 -18.66 -6.45 -16.23
N SER A 517 -17.71 -7.31 -16.58
CA SER A 517 -17.93 -8.47 -17.46
C SER A 517 -18.13 -9.79 -16.71
N THR A 518 -18.10 -9.80 -15.37
CA THR A 518 -18.18 -11.04 -14.59
C THR A 518 -19.58 -11.68 -14.65
N PRO A 519 -19.74 -12.91 -15.18
CA PRO A 519 -21.05 -13.54 -15.27
C PRO A 519 -21.66 -13.81 -13.88
N TYR A 520 -22.93 -13.47 -13.72
CA TYR A 520 -23.74 -13.78 -12.51
C TYR A 520 -23.61 -15.26 -12.08
N SER A 521 -23.63 -16.15 -13.07
CA SER A 521 -23.53 -17.60 -12.90
C SER A 521 -22.18 -18.06 -12.35
N GLU A 522 -21.07 -17.37 -12.67
CA GLU A 522 -19.74 -17.66 -12.09
C GLU A 522 -19.57 -17.00 -10.71
N ARG A 523 -19.99 -15.74 -10.56
CA ARG A 523 -19.84 -15.00 -9.29
C ARG A 523 -20.67 -15.58 -8.15
N SER A 524 -21.79 -16.25 -8.45
CA SER A 524 -22.59 -16.97 -7.44
C SER A 524 -21.94 -18.28 -6.94
N ALA A 525 -20.88 -18.77 -7.59
CA ALA A 525 -20.11 -19.94 -7.17
C ALA A 525 -18.81 -19.59 -6.40
N ALA A 526 -18.49 -18.31 -6.22
CA ALA A 526 -17.29 -17.85 -5.49
C ALA A 526 -17.60 -17.49 -4.03
N ASP A 527 -16.61 -17.62 -3.13
CA ASP A 527 -16.79 -17.47 -1.68
C ASP A 527 -17.48 -16.18 -1.23
N ALA A 528 -18.52 -16.33 -0.42
CA ALA A 528 -19.32 -15.22 0.15
C ALA A 528 -18.50 -14.27 1.05
N GLU A 529 -17.31 -14.67 1.48
CA GLU A 529 -16.38 -13.82 2.23
C GLU A 529 -15.74 -12.73 1.35
N ARG A 530 -15.56 -12.98 0.04
CA ARG A 530 -14.97 -12.03 -0.91
C ARG A 530 -16.02 -11.10 -1.52
N ARG A 531 -16.75 -10.37 -0.67
CA ARG A 531 -17.63 -9.29 -1.14
C ARG A 531 -16.83 -8.14 -1.75
N LYS A 532 -16.85 -8.09 -3.08
CA LYS A 532 -16.42 -6.99 -3.95
C LYS A 532 -16.86 -5.65 -3.34
N LYS A 533 -15.94 -4.66 -3.32
CA LYS A 533 -16.29 -3.24 -3.08
C LYS A 533 -17.29 -2.81 -4.19
N ASP A 534 -17.97 -1.69 -3.99
CA ASP A 534 -18.85 -1.09 -5.00
C ASP A 534 -18.34 0.31 -5.34
N ILE A 535 -17.94 0.53 -6.60
CA ILE A 535 -17.45 1.84 -7.11
C ILE A 535 -18.58 2.86 -7.21
N GLY A 536 -19.79 2.44 -7.60
CA GLY A 536 -20.94 3.34 -7.71
C GLY A 536 -21.35 3.87 -6.35
N LEU A 537 -21.50 2.96 -5.38
CA LEU A 537 -21.75 3.32 -3.98
C LEU A 537 -20.59 4.14 -3.37
N TYR A 538 -19.34 3.87 -3.75
CA TYR A 538 -18.18 4.67 -3.32
C TYR A 538 -18.21 6.10 -3.86
N ALA A 539 -18.62 6.29 -5.12
CA ALA A 539 -18.77 7.61 -5.73
C ALA A 539 -19.97 8.39 -5.15
N MET A 540 -21.13 7.74 -4.94
CA MET A 540 -22.28 8.36 -4.25
C MET A 540 -21.91 8.83 -2.84
N ASN A 541 -21.19 8.01 -2.08
CA ASN A 541 -20.73 8.36 -0.73
C ASN A 541 -19.70 9.51 -0.69
N PHE A 542 -19.11 9.88 -1.83
CA PHE A 542 -18.25 11.07 -1.94
C PHE A 542 -19.09 12.35 -2.17
N GLY A 543 -20.27 12.22 -2.79
CA GLY A 543 -21.27 13.28 -2.86
C GLY A 543 -21.11 14.29 -4.01
N ASN A 544 -20.04 14.22 -4.81
CA ASN A 544 -19.72 15.23 -5.84
C ASN A 544 -19.73 14.71 -7.29
N ALA A 545 -20.19 13.48 -7.50
CA ALA A 545 -20.03 12.77 -8.78
C ALA A 545 -21.36 12.21 -9.28
N TYR A 546 -21.72 12.42 -10.54
CA TYR A 546 -22.86 11.70 -11.14
C TYR A 546 -22.54 10.20 -11.18
N VAL A 547 -23.50 9.34 -10.80
CA VAL A 547 -23.32 7.88 -10.80
C VAL A 547 -24.48 7.17 -11.48
N ALA A 548 -24.19 6.30 -12.44
CA ALA A 548 -25.20 5.44 -13.06
C ALA A 548 -24.79 3.98 -13.06
N SER A 549 -25.76 3.09 -12.90
CA SER A 549 -25.64 1.66 -13.19
C SER A 549 -26.52 1.31 -14.39
N VAL A 550 -25.92 0.73 -15.42
CA VAL A 550 -26.53 0.54 -16.74
C VAL A 550 -26.30 -0.89 -17.26
N ALA A 551 -27.21 -1.39 -18.11
CA ALA A 551 -27.04 -2.67 -18.79
C ALA A 551 -27.68 -2.63 -20.19
N VAL A 552 -26.83 -2.68 -21.22
CA VAL A 552 -27.20 -2.46 -22.63
C VAL A 552 -28.34 -3.39 -23.08
N TYR A 553 -28.21 -4.69 -22.81
CA TYR A 553 -29.22 -5.69 -23.19
C TYR A 553 -30.44 -5.75 -22.26
N SER A 554 -30.50 -4.90 -21.23
CA SER A 554 -31.69 -4.74 -20.37
C SER A 554 -32.52 -3.51 -20.73
N SER A 555 -31.89 -2.35 -20.97
CA SER A 555 -32.60 -1.13 -21.36
C SER A 555 -31.69 -0.13 -22.10
N TYR A 556 -31.75 -0.15 -23.43
CA TYR A 556 -31.05 0.80 -24.30
C TYR A 556 -31.41 2.26 -23.98
N THR A 557 -32.67 2.54 -23.65
CA THR A 557 -33.15 3.90 -23.31
C THR A 557 -32.51 4.41 -22.03
N GLN A 558 -32.37 3.56 -21.01
CA GLN A 558 -31.76 3.93 -19.72
C GLN A 558 -30.25 4.15 -19.87
N VAL A 559 -29.57 3.33 -20.68
CA VAL A 559 -28.14 3.52 -21.00
C VAL A 559 -27.94 4.85 -21.73
N LEU A 560 -28.76 5.15 -22.76
CA LEU A 560 -28.65 6.41 -23.50
C LEU A 560 -28.89 7.62 -22.60
N GLN A 561 -29.90 7.56 -21.71
CA GLN A 561 -30.17 8.62 -20.74
C GLN A 561 -29.00 8.81 -19.77
N ALA A 562 -28.48 7.74 -19.18
CA ALA A 562 -27.34 7.79 -18.26
C ALA A 562 -26.07 8.37 -18.89
N MET A 563 -25.77 8.02 -20.15
CA MET A 563 -24.61 8.53 -20.87
C MET A 563 -24.74 10.03 -21.21
N ILE A 564 -25.97 10.50 -21.49
CA ILE A 564 -26.25 11.92 -21.75
C ILE A 564 -26.19 12.74 -20.44
N GLU A 565 -26.78 12.24 -19.36
CA GLU A 565 -26.74 12.88 -18.04
C GLU A 565 -25.30 12.98 -17.51
N ALA A 566 -24.49 11.92 -17.67
CA ALA A 566 -23.07 11.92 -17.32
C ALA A 566 -22.26 12.99 -18.06
N ASP A 567 -22.44 13.16 -19.37
CA ASP A 567 -21.67 14.15 -20.17
C ASP A 567 -22.16 15.61 -19.96
N GLN A 568 -23.40 15.78 -19.53
CA GLN A 568 -23.96 17.09 -19.15
C GLN A 568 -23.55 17.52 -17.74
N PHE A 569 -23.29 16.57 -16.84
CA PHE A 569 -22.83 16.85 -15.47
C PHE A 569 -21.55 17.68 -15.46
N ASN A 570 -21.43 18.62 -14.51
CA ASN A 570 -20.29 19.53 -14.43
C ASN A 570 -19.26 19.13 -13.36
N GLY A 571 -18.82 17.88 -13.41
CA GLY A 571 -17.84 17.30 -12.51
C GLY A 571 -17.49 15.86 -12.93
N PRO A 572 -16.97 15.03 -12.01
CA PRO A 572 -16.64 13.64 -12.31
C PRO A 572 -17.92 12.80 -12.47
N SER A 573 -18.01 12.00 -13.52
CA SER A 573 -19.14 11.09 -13.77
C SER A 573 -18.69 9.64 -13.77
N VAL A 574 -19.53 8.73 -13.25
CA VAL A 574 -19.20 7.30 -13.08
C VAL A 574 -20.35 6.42 -13.58
N VAL A 575 -20.20 5.87 -14.79
CA VAL A 575 -21.15 4.94 -15.39
C VAL A 575 -20.60 3.52 -15.23
N VAL A 576 -21.28 2.67 -14.45
CA VAL A 576 -20.96 1.25 -14.28
C VAL A 576 -21.85 0.42 -15.19
N ALA A 577 -21.25 -0.22 -16.21
CA ALA A 577 -21.95 -0.93 -17.26
C ALA A 577 -21.77 -2.46 -17.13
N TYR A 578 -22.86 -3.20 -17.04
CA TYR A 578 -22.83 -4.66 -17.00
C TYR A 578 -22.87 -5.26 -18.41
N LEU A 579 -21.86 -6.07 -18.73
CA LEU A 579 -21.69 -6.72 -20.03
C LEU A 579 -21.08 -8.14 -19.85
N PRO A 580 -21.84 -9.10 -19.31
CA PRO A 580 -21.33 -10.42 -18.92
C PRO A 580 -21.00 -11.31 -20.12
N TYR A 581 -19.78 -11.83 -20.16
CA TYR A 581 -19.37 -12.85 -21.14
C TYR A 581 -18.47 -13.90 -20.47
N PHE A 582 -18.59 -15.15 -20.92
CA PHE A 582 -17.66 -16.23 -20.55
C PHE A 582 -16.44 -16.23 -21.48
N LYS A 583 -16.64 -15.80 -22.74
CA LYS A 583 -15.61 -15.71 -23.79
C LYS A 583 -15.88 -14.51 -24.71
N GLU A 584 -14.82 -13.90 -25.23
CA GLU A 584 -14.91 -12.73 -26.13
C GLU A 584 -15.70 -13.02 -27.43
N ASN A 585 -15.78 -14.29 -27.83
CA ASN A 585 -16.54 -14.77 -29.00
C ASN A 585 -17.96 -15.31 -28.64
N ASP A 586 -18.48 -15.02 -27.45
CA ASP A 586 -19.84 -15.44 -27.07
C ASP A 586 -20.90 -14.75 -27.93
N SER A 587 -22.00 -15.47 -28.20
CA SER A 587 -23.08 -14.90 -29.00
C SER A 587 -23.76 -13.72 -28.26
N PRO A 588 -24.19 -12.65 -28.97
CA PRO A 588 -24.97 -11.58 -28.35
C PRO A 588 -26.26 -12.07 -27.67
N LEU A 589 -26.80 -13.22 -28.09
CA LEU A 589 -27.93 -13.89 -27.44
C LEU A 589 -27.55 -14.47 -26.07
N THR A 590 -26.35 -15.01 -25.92
CA THR A 590 -25.80 -15.50 -24.63
C THR A 590 -25.63 -14.33 -23.65
N VAL A 591 -24.97 -13.27 -24.11
CA VAL A 591 -24.74 -12.05 -23.31
C VAL A 591 -26.06 -11.41 -22.91
N LEU A 592 -27.03 -11.30 -23.82
CA LEU A 592 -28.38 -10.81 -23.54
C LEU A 592 -29.11 -11.67 -22.50
N GLN A 593 -28.99 -13.01 -22.57
CA GLN A 593 -29.63 -13.90 -21.59
C GLN A 593 -29.03 -13.76 -20.19
N GLU A 594 -27.70 -13.73 -20.03
CA GLU A 594 -27.08 -13.51 -18.72
C GLU A 594 -27.31 -12.08 -18.20
N THR A 595 -27.28 -11.08 -19.08
CA THR A 595 -27.63 -9.68 -18.72
C THR A 595 -29.05 -9.61 -18.19
N LYS A 596 -30.01 -10.22 -18.91
CA LYS A 596 -31.41 -10.19 -18.52
C LYS A 596 -31.64 -10.96 -17.22
N LYS A 597 -31.07 -12.15 -17.04
CA LYS A 597 -31.13 -12.88 -15.75
C LYS A 597 -30.60 -12.04 -14.58
N ALA A 598 -29.46 -11.37 -14.76
CA ALA A 598 -28.84 -10.56 -13.71
C ALA A 598 -29.73 -9.41 -13.22
N VAL A 599 -30.39 -8.69 -14.14
CA VAL A 599 -31.30 -7.58 -13.80
C VAL A 599 -32.67 -8.11 -13.35
N ASP A 600 -33.23 -9.11 -14.04
CA ASP A 600 -34.50 -9.76 -13.70
C ASP A 600 -34.45 -10.59 -12.41
N LEU A 601 -33.27 -10.85 -11.82
CA LEU A 601 -33.10 -11.45 -10.49
C LEU A 601 -32.68 -10.44 -9.43
N GLY A 602 -32.59 -9.14 -9.78
CA GLY A 602 -32.22 -8.07 -8.85
C GLY A 602 -30.74 -8.04 -8.42
N TYR A 603 -29.91 -8.95 -8.94
CA TYR A 603 -28.47 -8.99 -8.65
C TYR A 603 -27.70 -7.80 -9.26
N TRP A 604 -28.14 -7.31 -10.43
CA TRP A 604 -27.62 -6.08 -11.01
C TRP A 604 -28.71 -4.99 -11.03
N PRO A 605 -28.73 -4.05 -10.07
CA PRO A 605 -29.69 -2.96 -10.03
C PRO A 605 -29.34 -1.86 -11.05
N LEU A 606 -30.32 -1.41 -11.82
CA LEU A 606 -30.23 -0.24 -12.70
C LEU A 606 -30.71 0.98 -11.94
N TYR A 607 -29.86 2.00 -11.86
CA TYR A 607 -30.11 3.24 -11.13
C TYR A 607 -29.33 4.40 -11.73
N ARG A 608 -29.74 5.62 -11.38
CA ARG A 608 -28.97 6.86 -11.62
C ARG A 608 -29.01 7.73 -10.36
N TRP A 609 -27.92 8.43 -10.10
CA TRP A 609 -27.72 9.32 -8.96
C TRP A 609 -27.07 10.62 -9.45
N ASN A 610 -27.71 11.76 -9.22
CA ASN A 610 -27.22 13.06 -9.64
C ASN A 610 -27.23 14.04 -8.44
N PRO A 611 -26.09 14.60 -8.01
CA PRO A 611 -26.07 15.54 -6.88
C PRO A 611 -26.69 16.91 -7.24
N ASP A 612 -26.69 17.32 -8.51
CA ASP A 612 -27.32 18.58 -8.96
C ASP A 612 -28.85 18.60 -8.78
N ASN A 613 -29.47 17.46 -8.42
CA ASN A 613 -30.92 17.38 -8.23
C ASN A 613 -31.36 18.04 -6.92
N ASP A 614 -30.58 17.94 -5.82
CA ASP A 614 -30.86 18.66 -4.57
C ASP A 614 -30.93 20.17 -4.80
N GLU A 615 -30.02 20.74 -5.60
CA GLU A 615 -30.04 22.18 -5.96
C GLU A 615 -31.30 22.61 -6.72
N ARG A 616 -32.03 21.64 -7.31
CA ARG A 616 -33.26 21.84 -8.08
C ARG A 616 -34.52 21.43 -7.30
N GLY A 617 -34.38 20.84 -6.12
CA GLY A 617 -35.47 20.24 -5.36
C GLY A 617 -36.01 18.93 -5.96
N GLU A 618 -35.23 18.26 -6.81
CA GLU A 618 -35.54 16.95 -7.38
C GLU A 618 -34.88 15.83 -6.58
N ALA A 619 -35.37 14.59 -6.71
CA ALA A 619 -34.75 13.46 -6.01
C ALA A 619 -33.40 13.08 -6.64
N ASN A 620 -32.32 13.08 -5.84
CA ASN A 620 -30.99 12.66 -6.30
C ASN A 620 -30.97 11.23 -6.90
N PHE A 621 -31.68 10.28 -6.29
CA PHE A 621 -31.63 8.86 -6.66
C PHE A 621 -32.87 8.40 -7.45
N SER A 622 -32.66 7.81 -8.62
CA SER A 622 -33.68 7.14 -9.42
C SER A 622 -33.38 5.65 -9.57
N LEU A 623 -34.30 4.80 -9.11
CA LEU A 623 -34.24 3.35 -9.37
C LEU A 623 -34.97 3.02 -10.68
N ASP A 624 -34.24 2.54 -11.69
CA ASP A 624 -34.77 2.24 -13.01
C ASP A 624 -35.17 0.75 -13.17
N SER A 625 -34.61 -0.17 -12.36
CA SER A 625 -34.97 -1.61 -12.38
C SER A 625 -36.43 -1.87 -12.01
N GLU A 626 -37.28 -2.13 -13.01
CA GLU A 626 -38.72 -2.38 -12.82
C GLU A 626 -39.03 -3.49 -11.82
N ARG A 627 -38.32 -4.64 -11.86
CA ARG A 627 -38.58 -5.73 -10.91
C ARG A 627 -38.26 -5.34 -9.48
N ILE A 628 -37.07 -4.77 -9.21
CA ILE A 628 -36.70 -4.34 -7.85
C ILE A 628 -37.67 -3.27 -7.35
N LYS A 629 -38.04 -2.32 -8.22
CA LYS A 629 -39.04 -1.27 -7.97
C LYS A 629 -40.43 -1.84 -7.69
N LYS A 630 -40.79 -2.97 -8.31
CA LYS A 630 -42.02 -3.72 -8.02
C LYS A 630 -41.91 -4.53 -6.73
N GLU A 631 -40.83 -5.27 -6.49
CA GLU A 631 -40.65 -6.08 -5.28
C GLU A 631 -40.56 -5.21 -4.02
N LEU A 632 -39.95 -4.02 -4.11
CA LEU A 632 -39.97 -3.00 -3.07
C LEU A 632 -41.39 -2.45 -2.84
N LYS A 633 -42.16 -2.16 -3.91
CA LYS A 633 -43.58 -1.77 -3.79
C LYS A 633 -44.45 -2.88 -3.22
N ASP A 634 -44.27 -4.12 -3.68
CA ASP A 634 -44.99 -5.30 -3.21
C ASP A 634 -44.56 -5.69 -1.79
N PHE A 635 -43.35 -5.33 -1.34
CA PHE A 635 -42.90 -5.42 0.05
C PHE A 635 -43.61 -4.36 0.90
N LEU A 636 -43.50 -3.07 0.57
CA LEU A 636 -44.16 -1.96 1.28
C LEU A 636 -45.70 -2.11 1.30
N ALA A 637 -46.28 -2.69 0.24
CA ALA A 637 -47.70 -3.03 0.17
C ALA A 637 -48.06 -4.28 0.98
N ARG A 638 -47.18 -5.30 1.04
CA ARG A 638 -47.35 -6.45 1.95
C ARG A 638 -47.25 -6.04 3.41
N ASP A 639 -46.36 -5.13 3.77
CA ASP A 639 -46.20 -4.62 5.13
C ASP A 639 -47.49 -3.90 5.58
N ASN A 640 -48.02 -3.02 4.71
CA ASN A 640 -49.35 -2.43 4.88
C ASN A 640 -50.48 -3.48 4.95
N HIS A 641 -50.45 -4.53 4.12
CA HIS A 641 -51.48 -5.58 4.12
C HIS A 641 -51.39 -6.52 5.34
N LEU A 642 -50.20 -6.87 5.83
CA LEU A 642 -50.04 -7.64 7.08
C LEU A 642 -50.58 -6.82 8.25
N THR A 643 -50.24 -5.53 8.32
CA THR A 643 -50.76 -4.58 9.33
C THR A 643 -52.30 -4.52 9.34
N GLN A 644 -52.96 -4.74 8.19
CA GLN A 644 -54.42 -4.85 8.10
C GLN A 644 -54.95 -6.27 8.41
N LEU A 645 -54.28 -7.32 7.95
CA LEU A 645 -54.71 -8.72 8.10
C LEU A 645 -54.51 -9.29 9.52
N MET A 646 -53.49 -8.86 10.25
CA MET A 646 -53.20 -9.33 11.62
C MET A 646 -54.32 -9.03 12.63
N LYS A 647 -55.33 -8.22 12.26
CA LYS A 647 -56.52 -7.95 13.07
C LYS A 647 -57.54 -9.12 13.14
N LYS A 648 -57.33 -10.25 12.44
CA LYS A 648 -58.14 -11.49 12.59
C LYS A 648 -57.31 -12.78 12.44
N HIS A 649 -57.22 -13.57 13.52
CA HIS A 649 -56.65 -14.94 13.58
C HIS A 649 -57.46 -15.97 12.74
N PRO A 650 -57.01 -17.24 12.47
CA PRO A 650 -55.90 -18.00 13.13
C PRO A 650 -55.00 -18.98 12.31
N GLN A 651 -53.83 -19.30 12.89
CA GLN A 651 -53.08 -20.59 12.96
C GLN A 651 -52.69 -21.48 11.73
N PHE A 652 -51.65 -22.32 11.99
CA PHE A 652 -51.03 -23.41 11.20
C PHE A 652 -50.02 -22.97 10.09
N SER A 653 -48.93 -23.71 9.78
CA SER A 653 -48.43 -25.02 10.29
C SER A 653 -46.89 -25.02 10.44
N SER A 654 -46.33 -26.02 11.16
CA SER A 654 -44.98 -25.96 11.76
C SER A 654 -43.84 -26.60 10.95
N THR A 655 -43.86 -26.58 9.61
CA THR A 655 -42.86 -27.37 8.81
C THR A 655 -42.30 -26.68 7.56
N ILE A 656 -42.71 -25.46 7.22
CA ILE A 656 -42.16 -24.72 6.05
C ILE A 656 -42.04 -23.23 6.40
N SER A 657 -40.99 -22.83 7.13
CA SER A 657 -40.57 -21.44 7.37
C SER A 657 -39.18 -21.38 8.03
N GLU A 658 -38.10 -21.63 7.27
CA GLU A 658 -36.76 -21.15 7.64
C GLU A 658 -36.43 -19.81 6.96
N ASP A 659 -37.41 -18.90 6.96
CA ASP A 659 -37.17 -17.51 6.56
C ASP A 659 -38.17 -16.56 7.24
N TYR A 660 -37.93 -16.25 8.52
CA TYR A 660 -38.36 -15.01 9.18
C TYR A 660 -37.58 -14.82 10.49
N GLY A 661 -37.24 -13.58 10.84
CA GLY A 661 -36.51 -13.29 12.07
C GLY A 661 -35.66 -12.03 12.07
N THR A 662 -36.00 -11.00 11.28
CA THR A 662 -35.41 -9.66 11.44
C THR A 662 -35.69 -9.09 12.83
N GLU A 663 -36.93 -9.22 13.32
CA GLU A 663 -37.28 -8.93 14.71
C GLU A 663 -36.51 -9.80 15.70
N VAL A 664 -36.45 -11.12 15.50
CA VAL A 664 -35.69 -12.02 16.40
C VAL A 664 -34.21 -11.67 16.42
N ARG A 665 -33.60 -11.26 15.30
CA ARG A 665 -32.22 -10.74 15.25
C ARG A 665 -32.08 -9.37 15.88
N ALA A 666 -33.10 -8.51 15.83
CA ALA A 666 -33.10 -7.24 16.55
C ALA A 666 -33.23 -7.46 18.08
N LEU A 667 -34.09 -8.38 18.51
CA LEU A 667 -34.33 -8.75 19.91
C LEU A 667 -33.19 -9.60 20.49
N GLN A 668 -32.51 -10.41 19.67
CA GLN A 668 -31.25 -11.08 20.03
C GLN A 668 -30.08 -10.10 20.01
N LYS A 669 -29.98 -9.13 19.09
CA LYS A 669 -29.01 -8.04 19.20
C LYS A 669 -29.27 -7.19 20.43
N ARG A 670 -30.53 -6.89 20.76
CA ARG A 670 -30.94 -6.18 21.98
C ARG A 670 -30.52 -7.01 23.19
N LYS A 671 -31.01 -8.24 23.37
CA LYS A 671 -30.57 -9.10 24.50
C LYS A 671 -29.08 -9.40 24.56
N ALA A 672 -28.35 -9.51 23.45
CA ALA A 672 -26.90 -9.69 23.47
C ALA A 672 -26.14 -8.40 23.79
N LYS A 673 -26.63 -7.23 23.32
CA LYS A 673 -26.10 -5.91 23.67
C LYS A 673 -26.44 -5.54 25.10
N ASP A 674 -27.63 -5.89 25.58
CA ASP A 674 -28.11 -5.65 26.93
C ASP A 674 -27.39 -6.58 27.90
N ALA A 675 -27.24 -7.89 27.61
CA ALA A 675 -26.41 -8.78 28.41
C ALA A 675 -24.90 -8.44 28.35
N TYR A 676 -24.43 -7.77 27.30
CA TYR A 676 -23.07 -7.23 27.21
C TYR A 676 -22.92 -5.91 27.97
N ASN A 677 -23.96 -5.07 28.00
CA ASN A 677 -24.04 -3.87 28.83
C ASN A 677 -24.17 -4.23 30.31
N GLU A 678 -24.98 -5.23 30.68
CA GLU A 678 -25.13 -5.77 32.03
C GLU A 678 -23.79 -6.33 32.56
N LEU A 679 -22.95 -6.86 31.65
CA LEU A 679 -21.56 -7.26 31.91
C LEU A 679 -20.58 -6.08 32.07
N LEU A 680 -20.97 -4.87 31.66
CA LEU A 680 -20.23 -3.60 31.76
C LEU A 680 -20.82 -2.62 32.80
N GLU A 681 -22.03 -2.85 33.28
CA GLU A 681 -22.82 -1.90 34.11
C GLU A 681 -22.33 -1.77 35.56
N GLY A 682 -21.29 -2.52 35.94
CA GLY A 682 -20.61 -2.36 37.22
C GLY A 682 -19.86 -1.03 37.42
N MET A 683 -19.79 -0.13 36.42
CA MET A 683 -18.96 1.07 36.46
C MET A 683 -19.69 2.38 36.06
N LEU A 684 -20.51 2.87 36.99
CA LEU A 684 -20.69 4.29 37.35
C LEU A 684 -20.96 5.32 36.23
N GLY A 685 -22.25 5.61 36.02
CA GLY A 685 -22.71 6.83 35.35
C GLY A 685 -24.23 6.97 35.44
N ALA A 686 -24.75 8.16 35.77
CA ALA A 686 -26.20 8.37 35.84
C ALA A 686 -26.84 8.29 34.44
N PRO A 687 -28.04 7.68 34.29
CA PRO A 687 -28.74 7.58 33.02
C PRO A 687 -29.24 8.95 32.54
N LEU A 688 -29.16 9.16 31.22
CA LEU A 688 -29.66 10.36 30.55
C LEU A 688 -30.15 10.00 29.14
N THR A 689 -31.47 9.96 28.96
CA THR A 689 -32.09 9.69 27.66
C THR A 689 -32.39 10.99 26.92
N ILE A 690 -32.11 11.04 25.61
CA ILE A 690 -32.24 12.23 24.79
C ILE A 690 -33.09 11.90 23.57
N LEU A 691 -34.29 12.48 23.49
CA LEU A 691 -35.25 12.23 22.41
C LEU A 691 -35.38 13.45 21.51
N PHE A 692 -35.38 13.24 20.18
CA PHE A 692 -35.42 14.34 19.22
C PHE A 692 -36.50 14.20 18.15
N ALA A 693 -36.97 15.36 17.67
CA ALA A 693 -37.82 15.48 16.50
C ALA A 693 -37.27 16.58 15.58
N SER A 694 -37.00 16.26 14.32
CA SER A 694 -36.51 17.22 13.32
C SER A 694 -36.69 16.70 11.89
N ASP A 695 -37.23 17.53 11.02
CA ASP A 695 -37.34 17.25 9.58
C ASP A 695 -36.01 17.57 8.85
N ASN A 696 -35.38 18.69 9.21
CA ASN A 696 -34.15 19.18 8.59
C ASN A 696 -32.87 18.80 9.37
N GLY A 697 -32.95 17.85 10.30
CA GLY A 697 -31.79 17.35 11.08
C GLY A 697 -31.18 18.32 12.11
N ASN A 698 -31.65 19.56 12.24
CA ASN A 698 -31.10 20.55 13.19
C ASN A 698 -31.19 20.08 14.66
N ALA A 699 -32.36 19.63 15.11
CA ALA A 699 -32.53 19.14 16.48
C ALA A 699 -31.80 17.80 16.70
N GLU A 700 -31.73 16.94 15.67
CA GLU A 700 -30.95 15.70 15.70
C GLU A 700 -29.44 15.97 15.90
N SER A 701 -28.89 16.92 15.16
CA SER A 701 -27.48 17.33 15.25
C SER A 701 -27.14 17.86 16.65
N LEU A 702 -28.02 18.69 17.22
CA LEU A 702 -27.91 19.20 18.59
C LEU A 702 -28.02 18.08 19.64
N SER A 703 -28.91 17.11 19.43
CA SER A 703 -29.11 15.95 20.32
C SER A 703 -27.92 15.00 20.31
N LYS A 704 -27.35 14.72 19.14
CA LYS A 704 -26.11 13.95 18.98
C LYS A 704 -24.94 14.66 19.67
N ARG A 705 -24.86 16.00 19.58
CA ARG A 705 -23.86 16.81 20.28
C ARG A 705 -24.03 16.73 21.81
N LEU A 706 -25.25 16.85 22.32
CA LEU A 706 -25.56 16.74 23.75
C LEU A 706 -25.24 15.34 24.30
N GLY A 707 -25.66 14.28 23.61
CA GLY A 707 -25.39 12.90 24.02
C GLY A 707 -23.89 12.55 24.07
N ASN A 708 -23.11 13.05 23.10
CA ASN A 708 -21.65 12.91 23.10
C ASN A 708 -20.99 13.69 24.26
N ARG A 709 -21.49 14.90 24.58
CA ARG A 709 -21.03 15.68 25.73
C ARG A 709 -21.35 15.00 27.07
N GLY A 710 -22.53 14.39 27.20
CA GLY A 710 -22.89 13.64 28.41
C GLY A 710 -21.99 12.40 28.60
N LYS A 711 -21.69 11.65 27.52
CA LYS A 711 -20.70 10.55 27.56
C LYS A 711 -19.31 11.02 27.99
N ALA A 712 -18.85 12.15 27.45
CA ALA A 712 -17.59 12.77 27.86
C ALA A 712 -17.58 13.29 29.31
N ARG A 713 -18.75 13.42 29.95
CA ARG A 713 -18.94 13.78 31.37
C ARG A 713 -19.31 12.58 32.26
N GLY A 714 -19.23 11.35 31.77
CA GLY A 714 -19.50 10.14 32.56
C GLY A 714 -20.99 9.81 32.76
N LEU A 715 -21.88 10.30 31.91
CA LEU A 715 -23.30 9.94 31.92
C LEU A 715 -23.59 8.77 30.95
N LYS A 716 -24.48 7.86 31.37
CA LYS A 716 -24.97 6.74 30.54
C LYS A 716 -26.00 7.29 29.53
N THR A 717 -25.54 7.92 28.45
CA THR A 717 -26.43 8.61 27.50
C THR A 717 -26.98 7.73 26.37
N ILE A 718 -28.29 7.87 26.14
CA ILE A 718 -29.03 7.32 25.00
C ILE A 718 -29.50 8.50 24.13
N VAL A 719 -29.48 8.34 22.80
CA VAL A 719 -30.00 9.35 21.85
C VAL A 719 -30.83 8.62 20.79
N MET A 720 -32.11 8.99 20.66
CA MET A 720 -33.09 8.35 19.76
C MET A 720 -34.04 9.39 19.16
N ALA A 721 -34.66 9.08 18.01
CA ALA A 721 -35.80 9.86 17.54
C ALA A 721 -37.00 9.65 18.48
N MET A 722 -37.93 10.61 18.54
CA MET A 722 -39.13 10.48 19.36
C MET A 722 -40.04 9.34 18.88
N GLU A 723 -40.11 9.07 17.57
CA GLU A 723 -40.86 7.94 17.00
C GLU A 723 -40.26 6.55 17.33
N ASP A 724 -38.95 6.46 17.60
CA ASP A 724 -38.27 5.21 17.98
C ASP A 724 -38.50 4.83 19.45
N TYR A 725 -39.00 5.75 20.29
CA TYR A 725 -39.06 5.58 21.74
C TYR A 725 -40.46 5.15 22.22
N PRO A 726 -40.60 3.99 22.89
CA PRO A 726 -41.89 3.51 23.39
C PRO A 726 -42.34 4.36 24.60
N ILE A 727 -43.52 4.96 24.48
CA ILE A 727 -44.12 5.81 25.52
C ILE A 727 -44.37 5.05 26.85
N GLU A 728 -44.55 3.73 26.78
CA GLU A 728 -44.68 2.85 27.96
C GLU A 728 -43.42 2.85 28.86
N ASP A 729 -42.23 3.11 28.31
CA ASP A 729 -40.97 3.14 29.06
C ASP A 729 -40.72 4.52 29.73
N LEU A 730 -41.46 5.59 29.36
CA LEU A 730 -41.25 6.96 29.88
C LEU A 730 -41.23 7.07 31.43
N PRO A 731 -42.14 6.44 32.20
CA PRO A 731 -42.13 6.53 33.66
C PRO A 731 -40.90 5.89 34.34
N THR A 732 -40.12 5.10 33.60
CA THR A 732 -38.95 4.38 34.10
C THR A 732 -37.64 5.16 33.97
N GLU A 733 -37.64 6.26 33.21
CA GLU A 733 -36.48 7.14 33.00
C GLU A 733 -36.21 8.05 34.22
N GLU A 734 -34.95 8.19 34.61
CA GLU A 734 -34.57 9.09 35.71
C GLU A 734 -34.34 10.53 35.21
N ASN A 735 -33.65 10.68 34.07
CA ASN A 735 -33.32 11.98 33.47
C ASN A 735 -33.53 11.92 31.95
N ILE A 736 -34.38 12.81 31.42
CA ILE A 736 -34.72 12.84 30.00
C ILE A 736 -34.64 14.27 29.41
N VAL A 737 -34.20 14.41 28.16
CA VAL A 737 -34.16 15.71 27.47
C VAL A 737 -34.78 15.59 26.08
N PHE A 738 -35.73 16.47 25.80
CA PHE A 738 -36.45 16.52 24.53
C PHE A 738 -35.93 17.69 23.68
N LEU A 739 -35.61 17.45 22.41
CA LEU A 739 -35.18 18.48 21.46
C LEU A 739 -36.07 18.44 20.21
N THR A 740 -36.86 19.48 19.97
CA THR A 740 -37.83 19.52 18.86
C THR A 740 -37.74 20.79 18.05
N SER A 741 -37.70 20.67 16.72
CA SER A 741 -37.87 21.82 15.82
C SER A 741 -39.35 22.09 15.52
N THR A 742 -39.65 23.29 15.05
CA THR A 742 -41.01 23.72 14.70
C THR A 742 -41.30 23.44 13.22
N ALA A 743 -42.31 22.61 12.91
CA ALA A 743 -42.72 22.30 11.54
C ALA A 743 -43.99 23.07 11.10
N GLY A 744 -44.24 23.15 9.79
CA GLY A 744 -45.53 23.54 9.21
C GLY A 744 -46.16 24.83 9.78
N GLN A 745 -47.30 24.69 10.45
CA GLN A 745 -47.94 25.76 11.25
C GLN A 745 -47.85 25.46 12.75
N GLY A 746 -46.62 25.37 13.26
CA GLY A 746 -46.33 25.05 14.65
C GLY A 746 -46.70 23.61 15.01
N GLU A 747 -46.49 22.69 14.08
CA GLU A 747 -46.72 21.25 14.20
C GLU A 747 -45.41 20.54 14.61
N PHE A 748 -45.52 19.30 15.11
CA PHE A 748 -44.34 18.49 15.37
C PHE A 748 -43.71 18.01 14.05
N PRO A 749 -42.37 17.89 13.99
CA PRO A 749 -41.67 17.21 12.91
C PRO A 749 -42.18 15.77 12.70
N GLN A 750 -41.99 15.24 11.49
CA GLN A 750 -42.56 13.95 11.09
C GLN A 750 -42.18 12.81 12.04
N ASN A 751 -40.93 12.78 12.50
CA ASN A 751 -40.36 11.81 13.45
C ASN A 751 -40.65 12.12 14.94
N GLY A 752 -41.48 13.14 15.21
CA GLY A 752 -42.07 13.42 16.52
C GLY A 752 -43.60 13.30 16.55
N HIS A 753 -44.26 13.24 15.40
CA HIS A 753 -45.73 13.24 15.32
C HIS A 753 -46.36 12.03 16.01
N ALA A 754 -45.82 10.82 15.83
CA ALA A 754 -46.36 9.61 16.47
C ALA A 754 -46.25 9.68 18.01
N PHE A 755 -45.15 10.21 18.53
CA PHE A 755 -44.92 10.43 19.96
C PHE A 755 -45.88 11.48 20.52
N TRP A 756 -46.03 12.61 19.84
CA TRP A 756 -46.94 13.68 20.25
C TRP A 756 -48.40 13.23 20.35
N GLU A 757 -48.90 12.52 19.34
CA GLU A 757 -50.29 12.05 19.33
C GLU A 757 -50.62 11.11 20.49
N ALA A 758 -49.66 10.32 20.97
CA ALA A 758 -49.84 9.33 22.03
C ALA A 758 -49.52 9.85 23.45
N ILE A 759 -48.98 11.07 23.60
CA ILE A 759 -48.75 11.72 24.91
C ILE A 759 -49.71 12.89 25.18
N LYS A 760 -50.15 13.64 24.16
CA LYS A 760 -50.91 14.91 24.32
C LYS A 760 -52.24 14.80 25.07
N ASP A 761 -52.95 13.68 24.90
CA ASP A 761 -54.28 13.39 25.45
C ASP A 761 -54.23 12.21 26.45
N ASN A 762 -53.03 11.80 26.88
CA ASN A 762 -52.83 10.63 27.73
C ASN A 762 -53.08 10.98 29.21
N THR A 763 -53.90 10.18 29.90
CA THR A 763 -54.23 10.38 31.33
C THR A 763 -53.61 9.35 32.26
N ASP A 764 -52.95 8.33 31.71
CA ASP A 764 -52.61 7.10 32.43
C ASP A 764 -51.09 7.01 32.71
N LEU A 765 -50.31 7.97 32.19
CA LEU A 765 -48.89 8.18 32.48
C LEU A 765 -48.70 9.02 33.76
N ASP A 766 -47.95 8.49 34.72
CA ASP A 766 -47.40 9.24 35.85
C ASP A 766 -45.90 9.44 35.63
N LEU A 767 -45.44 10.70 35.57
CA LEU A 767 -44.04 11.07 35.39
C LEU A 767 -43.43 11.67 36.67
N ALA A 768 -44.05 11.51 37.84
CA ALA A 768 -43.57 12.08 39.11
C ALA A 768 -42.17 11.60 39.55
N SER A 769 -41.68 10.48 39.01
CA SER A 769 -40.28 10.02 39.15
C SER A 769 -39.31 10.78 38.25
N VAL A 770 -39.74 11.17 37.05
CA VAL A 770 -38.92 11.57 35.91
C VAL A 770 -38.49 13.04 36.01
N ASN A 771 -37.20 13.30 35.83
CA ASN A 771 -36.67 14.65 35.69
C ASN A 771 -36.47 14.94 34.19
N TYR A 772 -37.09 15.99 33.66
CA TYR A 772 -37.12 16.31 32.23
C TYR A 772 -36.62 17.72 31.88
N SER A 773 -36.15 17.94 30.66
CA SER A 773 -35.99 19.29 30.08
C SER A 773 -36.40 19.30 28.61
N VAL A 774 -36.78 20.47 28.07
CA VAL A 774 -37.19 20.64 26.67
C VAL A 774 -36.40 21.78 26.03
N PHE A 775 -35.91 21.55 24.82
CA PHE A 775 -35.30 22.57 23.96
C PHE A 775 -36.09 22.69 22.66
N ALA A 776 -36.52 23.90 22.32
CA ALA A 776 -37.30 24.20 21.12
C ALA A 776 -36.46 24.98 20.10
N LEU A 777 -36.52 24.56 18.84
CA LEU A 777 -35.93 25.26 17.69
C LEU A 777 -37.02 25.83 16.77
N GLY A 778 -36.86 27.08 16.35
CA GLY A 778 -37.80 27.75 15.47
C GLY A 778 -37.35 29.15 15.08
N ASP A 779 -38.15 29.80 14.25
CA ASP A 779 -37.86 31.10 13.64
C ASP A 779 -38.99 32.10 14.00
N SER A 780 -38.64 33.26 14.54
CA SER A 780 -39.60 34.29 14.98
C SER A 780 -40.16 35.21 13.88
N HIS A 781 -39.60 35.12 12.67
CA HIS A 781 -39.94 35.90 11.48
C HIS A 781 -40.64 35.08 10.37
N TYR A 782 -40.52 33.75 10.40
CA TYR A 782 -41.16 32.81 9.46
C TYR A 782 -42.67 33.06 9.28
N TRP A 783 -43.35 33.51 10.35
CA TRP A 783 -44.71 34.04 10.28
C TRP A 783 -44.72 35.58 10.37
N PRO A 784 -44.94 36.32 9.26
CA PRO A 784 -44.82 37.77 9.23
C PRO A 784 -46.01 38.53 9.84
N ARG A 785 -47.08 37.85 10.27
CA ARG A 785 -48.27 38.49 10.85
C ARG A 785 -48.21 38.50 12.38
N LYS A 786 -48.92 39.45 13.02
CA LYS A 786 -48.89 39.58 14.48
C LYS A 786 -49.71 38.48 15.18
N GLU A 787 -50.78 38.03 14.55
CA GLU A 787 -51.63 36.93 14.98
C GLU A 787 -50.89 35.57 14.96
N ASP A 788 -50.00 35.34 13.99
CA ASP A 788 -49.36 34.04 13.75
C ASP A 788 -48.11 33.79 14.63
N LYS A 789 -47.65 34.80 15.41
CA LYS A 789 -46.48 34.66 16.32
C LYS A 789 -46.61 33.56 17.38
N HIS A 790 -47.80 33.00 17.58
CA HIS A 790 -48.02 31.89 18.51
C HIS A 790 -47.47 30.54 18.02
N TYR A 791 -47.13 30.40 16.73
CA TYR A 791 -46.53 29.19 16.18
C TYR A 791 -45.02 29.04 16.50
N TYR A 792 -44.31 30.15 16.76
CA TYR A 792 -42.88 30.14 17.10
C TYR A 792 -42.58 29.25 18.32
N ASN A 793 -41.73 28.24 18.15
CA ASN A 793 -41.37 27.25 19.19
C ASN A 793 -42.57 26.51 19.82
N LYS A 794 -43.69 26.39 19.10
CA LYS A 794 -44.93 25.80 19.60
C LYS A 794 -44.80 24.33 20.04
N PRO A 795 -44.19 23.39 19.27
CA PRO A 795 -44.06 22.00 19.69
C PRO A 795 -43.36 21.81 21.04
N GLY A 796 -42.25 22.51 21.28
CA GLY A 796 -41.55 22.43 22.57
C GLY A 796 -42.35 23.01 23.74
N LYS A 797 -43.07 24.12 23.51
CA LYS A 797 -43.95 24.75 24.52
C LYS A 797 -45.16 23.88 24.85
N ASP A 798 -45.73 23.22 23.84
CA ASP A 798 -46.85 22.28 24.00
C ASP A 798 -46.36 21.00 24.72
N LEU A 799 -45.16 20.50 24.40
CA LEU A 799 -44.54 19.35 25.07
C LEU A 799 -44.23 19.61 26.55
N ASP A 800 -43.55 20.71 26.86
CA ASP A 800 -43.24 21.09 28.25
C ASP A 800 -44.51 21.25 29.11
N ARG A 801 -45.58 21.82 28.53
CA ARG A 801 -46.88 21.91 29.21
C ARG A 801 -47.49 20.54 29.50
N VAL A 802 -47.41 19.59 28.56
CA VAL A 802 -47.93 18.23 28.77
C VAL A 802 -47.09 17.47 29.79
N LEU A 803 -45.76 17.49 29.69
CA LEU A 803 -44.87 16.82 30.65
C LEU A 803 -45.02 17.36 32.09
N ALA A 804 -45.22 18.66 32.26
CA ALA A 804 -45.55 19.27 33.55
C ALA A 804 -46.92 18.82 34.08
N ASN A 805 -47.94 18.70 33.22
CA ASN A 805 -49.27 18.22 33.60
C ASN A 805 -49.27 16.74 34.02
N LEU A 806 -48.37 15.93 33.44
CA LEU A 806 -48.14 14.52 33.79
C LEU A 806 -47.24 14.33 35.04
N GLY A 807 -46.92 15.41 35.75
CA GLY A 807 -46.18 15.37 37.02
C GLY A 807 -44.65 15.39 36.92
N GLY A 808 -44.09 15.50 35.71
CA GLY A 808 -42.64 15.54 35.49
C GLY A 808 -41.96 16.74 36.18
N LYS A 809 -40.72 16.55 36.63
CA LYS A 809 -39.91 17.59 37.29
C LYS A 809 -38.98 18.25 36.28
N ARG A 810 -38.97 19.58 36.17
CA ARG A 810 -38.00 20.28 35.30
C ARG A 810 -36.57 20.18 35.85
N LEU A 811 -35.64 19.63 35.05
CA LEU A 811 -34.18 19.68 35.26
C LEU A 811 -33.63 21.08 34.99
N ALA A 812 -34.19 21.76 33.99
CA ALA A 812 -33.89 23.12 33.58
C ALA A 812 -35.15 23.71 32.90
N ASP A 813 -35.26 25.04 32.89
CA ASP A 813 -36.33 25.74 32.17
C ASP A 813 -36.27 25.46 30.65
N ILE A 814 -37.39 25.68 29.96
CA ILE A 814 -37.50 25.42 28.51
C ILE A 814 -36.60 26.38 27.72
N GLY A 815 -35.61 25.82 27.02
CA GLY A 815 -34.77 26.57 26.09
C GLY A 815 -35.53 26.90 24.81
N LEU A 816 -35.51 28.16 24.39
CA LEU A 816 -36.23 28.67 23.21
C LEU A 816 -35.24 29.31 22.24
N GLY A 817 -34.68 28.53 21.32
CA GLY A 817 -33.79 29.03 20.28
C GLY A 817 -34.56 29.75 19.16
N ASP A 818 -34.06 30.92 18.73
CA ASP A 818 -34.53 31.66 17.55
C ASP A 818 -33.46 31.65 16.47
N ASP A 819 -33.75 31.09 15.29
CA ASP A 819 -32.82 31.09 14.15
C ASP A 819 -32.58 32.51 13.57
N GLN A 820 -33.34 33.52 14.01
CA GLN A 820 -33.22 34.93 13.59
C GLN A 820 -32.44 35.82 14.59
N ASP A 821 -31.90 35.25 15.67
CA ASP A 821 -31.03 35.95 16.61
C ASP A 821 -29.62 36.17 16.00
N PRO A 822 -28.91 37.28 16.28
CA PRO A 822 -27.52 37.48 15.88
C PRO A 822 -26.55 36.32 16.22
N ASP A 823 -26.75 35.60 17.32
CA ASP A 823 -25.97 34.40 17.70
C ASP A 823 -26.71 33.07 17.36
N GLY A 824 -27.87 33.18 16.69
CA GLY A 824 -28.78 32.11 16.31
C GLY A 824 -29.45 31.41 17.50
N TYR A 825 -29.94 30.19 17.29
CA TYR A 825 -30.62 29.39 18.31
C TYR A 825 -29.83 29.18 19.63
N GLN A 826 -28.55 29.52 19.65
CA GLN A 826 -27.67 29.41 20.81
C GLN A 826 -28.05 30.37 21.95
N THR A 827 -28.78 31.47 21.69
CA THR A 827 -29.28 32.35 22.78
C THR A 827 -30.41 31.72 23.61
N GLY A 828 -31.01 30.63 23.12
CA GLY A 828 -31.92 29.78 23.91
C GLY A 828 -31.22 28.87 24.91
N LEU A 829 -29.88 28.76 24.85
CA LEU A 829 -29.04 28.06 25.82
C LEU A 829 -28.40 29.10 26.76
N GLU A 830 -28.21 28.76 28.04
CA GLU A 830 -27.27 29.55 28.87
C GLU A 830 -25.89 29.56 28.19
N PRO A 831 -25.20 30.72 28.13
CA PRO A 831 -24.09 30.95 27.20
C PRO A 831 -22.97 29.94 27.42
N GLU A 832 -22.83 29.01 26.47
CA GLU A 832 -21.82 27.97 26.54
C GLU A 832 -20.43 28.60 26.39
N ALA A 833 -19.51 28.26 27.30
CA ALA A 833 -18.16 28.78 27.29
C ALA A 833 -17.51 28.52 25.92
N PRO A 834 -16.89 29.53 25.28
CA PRO A 834 -16.36 29.40 23.93
C PRO A 834 -15.29 28.29 23.87
N PRO A 835 -15.18 27.57 22.74
CA PRO A 835 -14.24 26.45 22.61
C PRO A 835 -12.80 26.94 22.76
N ILE A 836 -12.20 26.64 23.92
CA ILE A 836 -10.89 27.14 24.37
C ILE A 836 -9.87 27.01 23.24
N THR A 837 -9.42 28.15 22.70
CA THR A 837 -8.52 28.17 21.56
C THR A 837 -7.08 27.91 22.00
N ASN A 838 -6.20 27.69 21.02
CA ASN A 838 -4.76 27.64 21.28
C ASN A 838 -4.23 28.91 21.95
N GLU A 839 -4.78 30.09 21.62
CA GLU A 839 -4.36 31.36 22.23
C GLU A 839 -4.84 31.48 23.68
N ASP A 840 -6.06 31.03 23.98
CA ASP A 840 -6.60 31.01 25.35
C ASP A 840 -5.77 30.06 26.24
N ILE A 841 -5.51 28.82 25.77
CA ILE A 841 -4.60 27.86 26.43
C ILE A 841 -3.23 28.50 26.71
N LYS A 842 -2.74 29.37 25.82
CA LYS A 842 -1.43 30.02 25.92
C LYS A 842 -1.44 31.23 26.86
N ILE A 843 -2.51 32.02 26.89
CA ILE A 843 -2.72 33.10 27.86
C ILE A 843 -2.85 32.51 29.27
N GLU A 844 -3.70 31.49 29.44
CA GLU A 844 -3.92 30.79 30.70
C GLU A 844 -2.69 29.99 31.17
N SER A 845 -1.78 29.62 30.26
CA SER A 845 -0.61 28.78 30.57
C SER A 845 0.35 29.34 31.62
N ASN A 846 0.26 30.63 32.01
CA ASN A 846 1.20 31.30 32.90
C ASN A 846 2.67 31.04 32.50
N TYR A 847 3.01 31.48 31.29
CA TYR A 847 4.31 31.26 30.65
C TYR A 847 4.67 29.76 30.48
N LEU A 848 3.78 28.99 29.83
CA LEU A 848 3.99 27.57 29.51
C LEU A 848 4.02 26.61 30.72
N ARG A 849 3.53 27.02 31.89
CA ARG A 849 3.33 26.14 33.05
C ARG A 849 2.13 25.20 32.86
N GLY A 850 0.97 25.79 32.56
CA GLY A 850 -0.31 25.07 32.45
C GLY A 850 -0.63 24.25 33.70
N THR A 851 -1.34 23.14 33.51
CA THR A 851 -1.59 22.11 34.52
C THR A 851 -0.55 20.98 34.47
N ILE A 852 0.56 21.14 33.72
CA ILE A 852 1.53 20.08 33.42
C ILE A 852 2.09 19.42 34.70
N GLU A 853 2.38 20.17 35.77
CA GLU A 853 2.92 19.55 37.00
C GLU A 853 1.87 18.68 37.74
N GLU A 854 0.59 18.99 37.60
CA GLU A 854 -0.54 18.25 38.17
C GLU A 854 -0.87 17.04 37.29
N GLY A 855 -0.98 17.25 35.98
CA GLY A 855 -1.18 16.21 34.98
C GLY A 855 -0.06 15.16 34.94
N LEU A 856 1.17 15.51 35.37
CA LEU A 856 2.28 14.57 35.57
C LEU A 856 2.23 13.80 36.91
N LYS A 857 1.48 14.26 37.91
CA LYS A 857 1.27 13.58 39.20
C LYS A 857 0.11 12.59 39.13
N ASP A 858 -0.91 12.90 38.33
CA ASP A 858 -1.96 11.93 37.99
C ASP A 858 -1.34 10.71 37.28
N THR A 859 -1.68 9.51 37.75
CA THR A 859 -1.31 8.23 37.13
C THR A 859 -2.52 7.34 36.84
N SER A 860 -3.75 7.88 36.90
CA SER A 860 -4.96 7.16 36.49
C SER A 860 -4.91 6.81 35.00
N THR A 861 -4.45 7.75 34.19
CA THR A 861 -4.15 7.57 32.76
C THR A 861 -2.67 7.82 32.50
N MET A 862 -2.12 7.15 31.47
CA MET A 862 -0.77 7.43 30.97
C MET A 862 -0.74 8.63 30.00
N ALA A 863 -1.88 9.29 29.79
CA ALA A 863 -2.03 10.49 28.99
C ALA A 863 -1.69 11.78 29.78
N ILE A 864 -1.80 12.93 29.12
CA ILE A 864 -1.91 14.26 29.74
C ILE A 864 -3.09 15.00 29.10
N SER A 865 -3.58 16.06 29.72
CA SER A 865 -4.75 16.82 29.26
C SER A 865 -4.59 17.35 27.82
N ALA A 866 -5.69 17.73 27.17
CA ALA A 866 -5.66 18.26 25.81
C ALA A 866 -4.94 19.63 25.72
N SER A 867 -5.07 20.47 26.74
CA SER A 867 -4.35 21.75 26.88
C SER A 867 -2.87 21.54 27.16
N ASP A 868 -2.51 20.68 28.12
CA ASP A 868 -1.11 20.34 28.40
C ASP A 868 -0.46 19.66 27.20
N SER A 869 -1.20 18.86 26.43
CA SER A 869 -0.74 18.28 25.15
C SER A 869 -0.40 19.33 24.08
N GLN A 870 -0.88 20.57 24.20
CA GLN A 870 -0.35 21.70 23.42
C GLN A 870 0.90 22.28 24.07
N LEU A 871 0.86 22.53 25.39
CA LEU A 871 1.94 23.20 26.13
C LEU A 871 3.24 22.38 26.21
N THR A 872 3.19 21.06 26.40
CA THR A 872 4.39 20.19 26.41
C THR A 872 5.16 20.21 25.10
N LYS A 873 4.52 20.61 23.98
CA LYS A 873 5.21 20.80 22.70
C LYS A 873 6.23 21.95 22.78
N PHE A 874 6.04 22.93 23.64
CA PHE A 874 7.02 23.99 23.87
C PHE A 874 8.14 23.53 24.83
N HIS A 875 7.88 22.50 25.63
CA HIS A 875 8.87 21.70 26.38
C HIS A 875 9.46 20.52 25.55
N GLY A 876 9.39 20.60 24.22
CA GLY A 876 10.03 19.63 23.30
C GLY A 876 9.34 18.28 23.15
N THR A 877 8.19 18.06 23.80
CA THR A 877 7.57 16.74 23.96
C THR A 877 6.22 16.62 23.24
N TYR A 878 6.00 15.49 22.58
CA TYR A 878 4.70 15.09 22.02
C TYR A 878 4.17 13.87 22.76
N MET A 879 2.92 13.93 23.22
CA MET A 879 2.14 12.72 23.48
C MET A 879 1.81 12.04 22.15
N GLN A 880 1.90 10.71 22.14
CA GLN A 880 1.54 9.81 21.06
C GLN A 880 0.83 8.59 21.68
N ASP A 881 0.20 7.77 20.85
CA ASP A 881 -0.33 6.47 21.23
C ASP A 881 0.28 5.38 20.33
N ASP A 882 0.45 4.18 20.87
CA ASP A 882 0.81 3.01 20.08
C ASP A 882 -0.32 2.69 19.10
N ARG A 883 0.00 2.70 17.81
CA ARG A 883 -0.96 2.50 16.73
C ARG A 883 -1.22 1.03 16.45
N ASP A 884 -0.21 0.18 16.68
CA ASP A 884 -0.27 -1.23 16.33
C ASP A 884 -1.10 -1.97 17.40
N LEU A 885 -1.00 -1.51 18.66
CA LEU A 885 -1.88 -1.95 19.76
C LEU A 885 -3.22 -1.19 19.84
N ARG A 886 -3.46 -0.13 19.04
CA ARG A 886 -4.64 0.74 19.19
C ARG A 886 -5.95 -0.02 19.02
N ASP A 887 -6.10 -0.73 17.90
CA ASP A 887 -7.36 -1.39 17.57
C ASP A 887 -7.58 -2.66 18.40
N GLU A 888 -6.51 -3.34 18.84
CA GLU A 888 -6.57 -4.42 19.82
C GLU A 888 -7.08 -3.91 21.18
N ARG A 889 -6.46 -2.86 21.72
CA ARG A 889 -6.87 -2.27 23.02
C ARG A 889 -8.26 -1.69 22.97
N LYS A 890 -8.64 -1.06 21.85
CA LYS A 890 -10.01 -0.59 21.59
C LYS A 890 -11.03 -1.74 21.55
N ALA A 891 -10.68 -2.89 20.98
CA ALA A 891 -11.52 -4.09 21.03
C ALA A 891 -11.61 -4.69 22.45
N GLN A 892 -10.58 -4.52 23.27
CA GLN A 892 -10.55 -4.88 24.70
C GLN A 892 -11.21 -3.82 25.61
N GLY A 893 -11.73 -2.71 25.06
CA GLY A 893 -12.30 -1.61 25.84
C GLY A 893 -11.29 -0.76 26.64
N LEU A 894 -9.99 -0.94 26.41
CA LEU A 894 -8.91 -0.26 27.13
C LEU A 894 -8.51 1.06 26.45
N GLU A 895 -8.06 2.04 27.25
CA GLU A 895 -7.45 3.26 26.73
C GLU A 895 -6.25 2.99 25.82
N PRO A 896 -5.95 3.86 24.83
CA PRO A 896 -4.76 3.77 24.00
C PRO A 896 -3.47 3.67 24.83
N ALA A 897 -2.47 2.94 24.34
CA ALA A 897 -1.18 2.83 25.00
C ALA A 897 -0.36 4.11 24.78
N TYR A 898 -0.58 5.12 25.63
CA TYR A 898 0.09 6.41 25.54
C TYR A 898 1.59 6.34 25.82
N SER A 899 2.37 6.95 24.94
CA SER A 899 3.82 7.13 25.08
C SER A 899 4.23 8.50 24.53
N PHE A 900 5.45 8.94 24.81
CA PHE A 900 5.91 10.28 24.47
C PHE A 900 7.14 10.22 23.56
N MET A 901 7.18 11.14 22.60
CA MET A 901 8.39 11.45 21.83
C MET A 901 8.99 12.76 22.32
N ILE A 902 10.26 12.68 22.71
CA ILE A 902 11.07 13.84 23.12
C ILE A 902 11.99 14.21 21.97
N ARG A 903 12.10 15.50 21.64
CA ARG A 903 13.10 16.02 20.70
C ARG A 903 14.08 16.92 21.43
N CYS A 904 15.37 16.75 21.13
CA CYS A 904 16.42 17.66 21.58
C CYS A 904 16.46 18.93 20.70
N ARG A 905 16.87 20.07 21.26
CA ARG A 905 17.36 21.24 20.51
C ARG A 905 18.87 21.10 20.37
N LEU A 906 19.40 21.14 19.15
CA LEU A 906 20.82 20.94 18.87
C LEU A 906 21.27 21.88 17.73
N PRO A 907 21.71 23.11 18.03
CA PRO A 907 22.03 24.10 17.01
C PRO A 907 23.14 23.60 16.08
N GLY A 908 22.88 23.60 14.78
CA GLY A 908 23.79 23.09 13.75
C GLY A 908 24.11 21.59 13.80
N GLY A 909 23.46 20.81 14.67
CA GLY A 909 23.72 19.37 14.83
C GLY A 909 25.03 19.00 15.54
N VAL A 910 25.74 19.97 16.13
CA VAL A 910 27.05 19.73 16.74
C VAL A 910 26.90 19.13 18.14
N SER A 911 27.35 17.89 18.31
CA SER A 911 27.47 17.21 19.60
C SER A 911 28.89 16.66 19.79
N THR A 912 29.33 16.53 21.04
CA THR A 912 30.60 15.86 21.37
C THR A 912 30.42 14.34 21.50
N PRO A 913 31.47 13.51 21.36
CA PRO A 913 31.35 12.05 21.52
C PRO A 913 30.80 11.63 22.89
N LYS A 914 31.16 12.35 23.96
CA LYS A 914 30.58 12.12 25.30
C LYS A 914 29.08 12.42 25.31
N GLN A 915 28.67 13.53 24.70
CA GLN A 915 27.26 13.89 24.57
C GLN A 915 26.46 12.89 23.75
N TRP A 916 27.03 12.31 22.69
CA TRP A 916 26.41 11.22 21.94
C TRP A 916 26.08 10.03 22.85
N VAL A 917 27.06 9.52 23.60
CA VAL A 917 26.86 8.41 24.55
C VAL A 917 25.80 8.77 25.59
N GLN A 918 25.83 9.98 26.15
CA GLN A 918 24.81 10.43 27.11
C GLN A 918 23.38 10.53 26.52
N MET A 919 23.22 10.63 25.19
CA MET A 919 21.90 10.56 24.54
C MET A 919 21.49 9.10 24.27
N ASP A 920 22.44 8.23 23.95
CA ASP A 920 22.22 6.79 23.82
C ASP A 920 21.76 6.19 25.15
N ASP A 921 22.49 6.48 26.25
CA ASP A 921 22.14 6.16 27.64
C ASP A 921 20.69 6.55 27.96
N VAL A 922 20.29 7.78 27.64
CA VAL A 922 18.91 8.29 27.85
C VAL A 922 17.88 7.52 27.03
N SER A 923 18.22 7.09 25.81
CA SER A 923 17.33 6.30 24.96
C SER A 923 17.12 4.87 25.49
N ASN A 924 18.16 4.31 26.13
CA ASN A 924 18.15 2.97 26.72
C ASN A 924 17.46 2.95 28.09
N GLU A 925 17.71 3.95 28.94
CA GLU A 925 17.13 4.04 30.30
C GLU A 925 15.66 4.51 30.28
N PHE A 926 15.34 5.51 29.45
CA PHE A 926 14.03 6.19 29.49
C PHE A 926 13.12 5.96 28.28
N GLY A 927 13.69 5.63 27.11
CA GLY A 927 12.94 5.38 25.88
C GLY A 927 12.77 3.89 25.55
N ASN A 928 12.59 3.61 24.26
CA ASN A 928 12.46 2.27 23.68
C ASN A 928 13.79 1.68 23.15
N GLN A 929 14.95 2.07 23.72
CA GLN A 929 16.28 1.67 23.23
C GLN A 929 16.56 2.10 21.78
N THR A 930 15.89 3.16 21.30
CA THR A 930 16.20 3.76 19.99
C THR A 930 16.36 5.28 20.07
N MET A 931 17.48 5.76 19.53
CA MET A 931 17.75 7.18 19.30
C MET A 931 17.71 7.47 17.79
N LYS A 932 16.84 8.39 17.38
CA LYS A 932 16.65 8.74 15.96
C LYS A 932 17.38 10.04 15.61
N LEU A 933 18.35 9.95 14.71
CA LEU A 933 18.87 11.12 13.99
C LEU A 933 17.84 11.64 12.99
N THR A 934 17.85 12.95 12.76
CA THR A 934 16.78 13.64 12.02
C THR A 934 17.35 14.57 10.97
N THR A 935 16.60 14.77 9.88
CA THR A 935 16.86 15.81 8.87
C THR A 935 16.79 17.24 9.40
N ARG A 936 16.51 17.42 10.71
CA ARG A 936 16.61 18.71 11.42
C ARG A 936 17.84 18.82 12.33
N GLN A 937 18.86 17.98 12.08
CA GLN A 937 20.15 18.03 12.78
C GLN A 937 19.99 17.96 14.30
N THR A 938 19.18 17.01 14.78
CA THR A 938 18.98 16.79 16.22
C THR A 938 18.46 15.37 16.50
N PHE A 939 18.56 14.95 17.76
CA PHE A 939 18.07 13.68 18.29
C PHE A 939 16.55 13.68 18.55
N GLN A 940 15.92 12.52 18.37
CA GLN A 940 14.57 12.20 18.85
C GLN A 940 14.58 10.86 19.59
N PHE A 941 13.85 10.80 20.70
CA PHE A 941 13.65 9.60 21.53
C PHE A 941 12.18 9.22 21.49
N HIS A 942 11.87 7.93 21.35
CA HIS A 942 10.50 7.41 21.25
C HIS A 942 10.20 6.45 22.40
N GLY A 943 8.91 6.17 22.64
CA GLY A 943 8.46 5.22 23.67
C GLY A 943 8.71 5.64 25.11
N VAL A 944 9.01 6.93 25.38
CA VAL A 944 9.20 7.42 26.75
C VAL A 944 7.84 7.45 27.44
N ILE A 945 7.64 6.67 28.50
CA ILE A 945 6.37 6.65 29.23
C ILE A 945 6.26 7.84 30.21
N LYS A 946 5.03 8.23 30.56
CA LYS A 946 4.70 9.40 31.42
C LYS A 946 5.59 9.52 32.66
N THR A 947 5.73 8.45 33.42
CA THR A 947 6.54 8.35 34.64
C THR A 947 8.05 8.55 34.41
N LYS A 948 8.56 8.24 33.22
CA LYS A 948 9.98 8.39 32.84
C LYS A 948 10.33 9.77 32.25
N LEU A 949 9.34 10.61 31.93
CA LEU A 949 9.56 11.93 31.30
C LEU A 949 10.54 12.83 32.08
N LYS A 950 10.34 13.00 33.41
CA LYS A 950 11.24 13.84 34.23
C LYS A 950 12.67 13.28 34.25
N GLY A 951 12.84 11.96 34.26
CA GLY A 951 14.15 11.30 34.16
C GLY A 951 14.87 11.63 32.86
N ALA A 952 14.19 11.44 31.71
CA ALA A 952 14.73 11.77 30.40
C ALA A 952 15.13 13.25 30.28
N MET A 953 14.30 14.18 30.75
CA MET A 953 14.59 15.62 30.71
C MET A 953 15.81 16.00 31.58
N ARG A 954 15.89 15.46 32.80
CA ARG A 954 17.06 15.62 33.68
C ARG A 954 18.33 15.05 33.01
N GLY A 955 18.23 13.91 32.35
CA GLY A 955 19.33 13.28 31.59
C GLY A 955 19.84 14.14 30.43
N ILE A 956 18.94 14.69 29.61
CA ILE A 956 19.28 15.59 28.50
C ILE A 956 19.96 16.87 29.02
N ASN A 957 19.42 17.47 30.09
CA ASN A 957 20.03 18.66 30.72
C ASN A 957 21.42 18.36 31.32
N LYS A 958 21.63 17.18 31.90
CA LYS A 958 22.93 16.70 32.42
C LYS A 958 23.98 16.48 31.32
N ALA A 959 23.57 16.40 30.05
CA ALA A 959 24.45 16.40 28.88
C ALA A 959 24.73 17.81 28.32
N LEU A 960 24.30 18.88 29.00
CA LEU A 960 24.34 20.27 28.53
C LEU A 960 23.59 20.47 27.19
N MET A 961 22.49 19.75 27.03
CA MET A 961 21.51 19.90 25.96
C MET A 961 20.14 20.27 26.55
N THR A 962 19.18 20.67 25.71
CA THR A 962 17.83 21.01 26.18
C THR A 962 16.77 20.58 25.18
N THR A 963 15.54 20.42 25.65
CA THR A 963 14.36 20.14 24.83
C THR A 963 13.44 21.37 24.71
N ILE A 964 13.70 22.44 25.48
CA ILE A 964 12.92 23.68 25.43
C ILE A 964 12.93 24.24 23.99
N ALA A 965 11.74 24.63 23.52
CA ALA A 965 11.50 25.08 22.16
C ALA A 965 11.93 24.12 21.03
N ALA A 966 12.22 22.84 21.27
CA ALA A 966 12.53 21.88 20.19
C ALA A 966 11.30 21.53 19.30
N CYS A 967 10.11 21.81 19.82
CA CYS A 967 8.80 21.48 19.26
C CYS A 967 7.86 22.71 19.34
N GLY A 968 6.53 22.53 19.26
CA GLY A 968 5.59 23.66 19.33
C GLY A 968 5.66 24.63 18.14
N ASP A 969 5.05 25.81 18.23
CA ASP A 969 5.00 26.78 17.12
C ASP A 969 5.94 27.99 17.35
N VAL A 970 7.08 27.68 17.97
CA VAL A 970 8.27 28.53 18.12
C VAL A 970 9.37 28.14 17.12
N ASN A 971 10.52 28.81 17.17
CA ASN A 971 11.72 28.39 16.43
C ASN A 971 12.20 27.03 16.96
N ARG A 972 12.13 25.96 16.15
CA ARG A 972 12.37 24.58 16.62
C ARG A 972 13.83 24.15 16.73
N ASN A 973 14.64 24.51 15.74
CA ASN A 973 16.09 24.35 15.73
C ASN A 973 16.66 25.28 14.65
N VAL A 974 17.95 25.60 14.74
CA VAL A 974 18.68 26.34 13.70
C VAL A 974 19.72 25.41 13.08
N MET A 975 19.60 25.17 11.78
CA MET A 975 20.42 24.19 11.05
C MET A 975 21.57 24.87 10.30
N CYS A 976 22.66 24.16 10.02
CA CYS A 976 23.71 24.65 9.11
C CYS A 976 24.40 23.55 8.28
N SER A 977 24.93 23.90 7.11
CA SER A 977 25.58 22.96 6.18
C SER A 977 26.70 22.13 6.83
N SER A 978 26.50 20.82 7.00
CA SER A 978 27.49 19.87 7.54
C SER A 978 28.62 19.48 6.55
N LEU A 979 29.04 20.40 5.67
CA LEU A 979 29.97 20.13 4.58
C LEU A 979 31.42 19.92 5.10
N PRO A 980 32.02 18.73 4.95
CA PRO A 980 33.38 18.48 5.46
C PRO A 980 34.44 19.34 4.75
N THR A 981 34.25 19.60 3.46
CA THR A 981 35.09 20.50 2.65
C THR A 981 35.03 21.96 3.13
N GLY A 982 33.89 22.39 3.68
CA GLY A 982 33.66 23.74 4.22
C GLY A 982 34.07 23.93 5.68
N SER A 983 34.73 22.95 6.30
CA SER A 983 35.00 22.87 7.76
C SER A 983 35.59 24.14 8.38
N LYS A 984 36.40 24.91 7.64
CA LYS A 984 36.96 26.20 8.09
C LYS A 984 35.87 27.19 8.57
N TYR A 985 34.83 27.38 7.76
CA TYR A 985 33.74 28.31 8.06
C TYR A 985 32.65 27.68 8.94
N HIS A 986 32.59 26.35 9.02
CA HIS A 986 31.60 25.63 9.84
C HIS A 986 31.60 26.08 11.31
N LYS A 987 32.78 26.39 11.88
CA LYS A 987 32.88 26.87 13.27
C LYS A 987 32.20 28.22 13.48
N GLU A 988 32.35 29.14 12.54
CA GLU A 988 31.74 30.48 12.58
C GLU A 988 30.22 30.38 12.34
N VAL A 989 29.82 29.61 11.34
CA VAL A 989 28.40 29.39 11.01
C VAL A 989 27.68 28.68 12.15
N HIS A 990 28.28 27.67 12.79
CA HIS A 990 27.73 27.05 14.01
C HIS A 990 27.58 28.06 15.16
N ALA A 991 28.53 28.97 15.36
CA ALA A 991 28.41 30.03 16.36
C ALA A 991 27.27 31.01 16.05
N ILE A 992 27.01 31.32 14.78
CA ILE A 992 25.85 32.10 14.35
C ILE A 992 24.55 31.29 14.56
N SER A 993 24.50 30.02 14.15
CA SER A 993 23.36 29.12 14.38
C SER A 993 23.00 29.03 15.86
N LYS A 994 24.00 28.94 16.74
CA LYS A 994 23.79 28.97 18.20
C LYS A 994 23.25 30.32 18.66
N ARG A 995 23.85 31.45 18.28
CA ARG A 995 23.35 32.79 18.66
C ARG A 995 21.89 33.01 18.23
N ILE A 996 21.50 32.55 17.05
CA ILE A 996 20.11 32.62 16.57
C ILE A 996 19.21 31.65 17.34
N SER A 997 19.67 30.42 17.63
CA SER A 997 18.94 29.47 18.48
C SER A 997 18.61 30.08 19.83
N ASP A 998 19.62 30.64 20.49
CA ASP A 998 19.56 31.04 21.89
C ASP A 998 18.79 32.36 22.06
N HIS A 999 18.85 33.26 21.07
CA HIS A 999 18.01 34.46 21.02
C HIS A 999 16.54 34.16 20.72
N LEU A 1000 16.24 33.02 20.07
CA LEU A 1000 14.89 32.54 19.78
C LEU A 1000 14.47 31.41 20.75
N LEU A 1001 14.92 31.46 21.99
CA LEU A 1001 14.39 30.66 23.10
C LEU A 1001 13.33 31.46 23.87
N PRO A 1002 12.23 30.82 24.33
CA PRO A 1002 11.28 31.44 25.25
C PRO A 1002 11.94 31.82 26.57
N ALA A 1003 11.70 33.05 27.01
CA ALA A 1003 12.18 33.60 28.27
C ALA A 1003 11.23 33.22 29.43
N THR A 1004 11.31 31.95 29.86
CA THR A 1004 10.53 31.46 31.01
C THR A 1004 11.29 30.49 31.90
N THR A 1005 11.03 30.61 33.20
CA THR A 1005 11.47 29.70 34.26
C THR A 1005 10.72 28.36 34.29
N ALA A 1006 9.53 28.26 33.65
CA ALA A 1006 8.63 27.10 33.73
C ALA A 1006 9.27 25.73 33.39
N TYR A 1007 10.19 25.69 32.41
CA TYR A 1007 10.92 24.47 32.05
C TYR A 1007 11.76 23.93 33.22
N HIS A 1008 12.41 24.82 33.97
CA HIS A 1008 13.22 24.46 35.12
C HIS A 1008 12.35 24.02 36.30
N GLU A 1009 11.21 24.69 36.51
CA GLU A 1009 10.25 24.35 37.56
C GLU A 1009 9.60 22.97 37.36
N ILE A 1010 9.15 22.64 36.15
CA ILE A 1010 8.44 21.37 35.90
C ILE A 1010 9.40 20.18 35.88
N TRP A 1011 10.52 20.30 35.14
CA TRP A 1011 11.37 19.16 34.81
C TRP A 1011 12.63 19.01 35.68
N LEU A 1012 13.14 20.11 36.27
CA LEU A 1012 14.49 20.16 36.84
C LEU A 1012 14.56 20.40 38.36
N LYS A 1013 13.44 20.70 39.04
CA LYS A 1013 13.34 20.54 40.52
C LYS A 1013 13.75 19.12 40.94
N ASP A 1014 14.33 18.98 42.13
CA ASP A 1014 14.59 17.67 42.75
C ASP A 1014 13.35 17.14 43.51
N GLU A 1015 13.48 15.99 44.16
CA GLU A 1015 12.40 15.37 44.95
C GLU A 1015 12.28 15.93 46.39
N ASN A 1016 13.16 16.87 46.77
CA ASN A 1016 13.13 17.58 48.05
C ASN A 1016 12.67 19.05 47.89
N ASP A 1017 12.09 19.39 46.73
CA ASP A 1017 11.64 20.73 46.29
C ASP A 1017 12.69 21.85 46.44
N LYS A 1018 13.98 21.49 46.40
CA LYS A 1018 15.08 22.41 46.72
C LYS A 1018 15.62 23.08 45.46
N LYS A 1019 15.06 24.25 45.15
CA LYS A 1019 15.39 25.09 43.97
C LYS A 1019 16.90 25.19 43.69
N THR A 1020 17.37 24.53 42.64
CA THR A 1020 18.68 24.74 42.01
C THR A 1020 18.66 26.02 41.17
N GLN A 1021 18.75 27.16 41.86
CA GLN A 1021 18.74 28.50 41.25
C GLN A 1021 19.97 28.72 40.34
N VAL A 1022 19.75 29.05 39.06
CA VAL A 1022 20.82 29.45 38.13
C VAL A 1022 20.38 30.68 37.32
N ALA A 1023 20.74 31.85 37.83
CA ALA A 1023 20.62 33.20 37.23
C ALA A 1023 19.20 33.76 36.98
N GLY A 1024 19.00 35.02 37.43
CA GLY A 1024 17.84 35.86 37.13
C GLY A 1024 16.89 36.07 38.30
N ASP A 1025 17.00 37.22 38.98
CA ASP A 1025 16.06 37.65 40.03
C ASP A 1025 14.77 38.25 39.43
N ALA A 1026 14.19 37.54 38.46
CA ALA A 1026 12.94 37.90 37.83
C ALA A 1026 11.77 37.47 38.73
N ILE A 1027 11.16 38.43 39.42
CA ILE A 1027 9.97 38.22 40.27
C ILE A 1027 8.74 37.77 39.43
N GLN A 1028 8.78 38.01 38.12
CA GLN A 1028 7.79 37.61 37.13
C GLN A 1028 8.52 37.24 35.83
N ASP A 1029 8.13 36.14 35.17
CA ASP A 1029 8.61 35.83 33.81
C ASP A 1029 8.23 36.98 32.86
N PHE A 1030 9.11 37.36 31.94
CA PHE A 1030 8.83 38.37 30.93
C PHE A 1030 9.31 37.89 29.56
N GLU A 1031 8.40 37.88 28.60
CA GLU A 1031 8.58 37.24 27.29
C GLU A 1031 8.50 38.31 26.17
N PRO A 1032 9.62 38.97 25.84
CA PRO A 1032 9.65 40.11 24.92
C PRO A 1032 9.51 39.76 23.44
N LEU A 1033 9.67 38.48 23.06
CA LEU A 1033 9.69 38.05 21.66
C LEU A 1033 8.42 37.30 21.26
N TYR A 1034 7.92 36.42 22.13
CA TYR A 1034 6.73 35.61 21.87
C TYR A 1034 5.44 36.26 22.41
N GLY A 1035 5.53 37.14 23.42
CA GLY A 1035 4.38 37.76 24.07
C GLY A 1035 3.51 36.79 24.90
N PRO A 1036 2.27 37.22 25.26
CA PRO A 1036 1.35 36.39 26.03
C PRO A 1036 0.76 35.24 25.19
N THR A 1037 0.60 35.45 23.89
CA THR A 1037 0.01 34.57 22.87
C THR A 1037 1.07 33.78 22.09
N TYR A 1038 0.70 33.05 21.02
CA TYR A 1038 1.65 32.47 20.07
C TYR A 1038 2.08 33.45 18.97
N LEU A 1039 3.22 33.14 18.33
CA LEU A 1039 3.59 33.84 17.10
C LEU A 1039 2.59 33.50 15.97
N PRO A 1040 2.10 34.50 15.21
CA PRO A 1040 1.20 34.25 14.09
C PRO A 1040 1.87 33.46 12.94
N ARG A 1041 3.21 33.35 12.92
CA ARG A 1041 3.97 32.52 11.99
C ARG A 1041 5.18 31.86 12.65
N LYS A 1042 5.31 30.56 12.41
CA LYS A 1042 6.37 29.67 12.90
C LYS A 1042 7.66 29.77 12.08
N PHE A 1043 8.77 30.14 12.72
CA PHE A 1043 10.07 30.24 12.06
C PHE A 1043 10.80 28.89 11.90
N LYS A 1044 11.39 28.66 10.72
CA LYS A 1044 12.34 27.59 10.41
C LYS A 1044 13.60 28.26 9.85
N ILE A 1045 14.79 27.95 10.37
CA ILE A 1045 16.02 28.66 9.99
C ILE A 1045 17.13 27.66 9.63
N THR A 1046 17.78 27.92 8.48
CA THR A 1046 18.89 27.14 7.93
C THR A 1046 19.96 28.11 7.45
N ILE A 1047 21.22 27.91 7.84
CA ILE A 1047 22.37 28.67 7.31
C ILE A 1047 23.16 27.78 6.35
N ALA A 1048 23.05 28.08 5.06
CA ALA A 1048 23.77 27.36 4.02
C ALA A 1048 25.17 27.96 3.79
N ILE A 1049 26.20 27.12 3.80
CA ILE A 1049 27.52 27.45 3.24
C ILE A 1049 27.49 27.03 1.76
N PRO A 1050 27.67 27.96 0.79
CA PRO A 1050 27.75 27.60 -0.62
C PRO A 1050 29.08 26.87 -0.91
N SER A 1051 29.05 25.93 -1.85
CA SER A 1051 30.26 25.31 -2.40
C SER A 1051 30.90 26.23 -3.43
N THR A 1052 32.04 26.83 -3.06
CA THR A 1052 32.98 27.49 -3.97
C THR A 1052 34.00 26.49 -4.49
#